data_AF-A0A8H7QLF9-F1
#
_entry.id   AF-A0A8H7QLF9-F1
#
_cell.length_a   1.000
_cell.length_b   1.000
_cell.length_c   1.000
_cell.angle_alpha   90.00
_cell.angle_beta   90.00
_cell.angle_gamma   90.00
#
_symmetry.space_group_name_H-M   'P 1'
#
loop_
_entity.id
_entity.type
_entity.pdbx_description
1 polymer ?
#
loop_
_entity_poly.entity_id
_entity_poly.type
_entity_poly.pdbx_seq_one_letter_code
_entity_poly.pdbx_strand_id
1 'polypeptide(L)'
;MNVLIYSGNGTSPNSVKQAYLTLKAILGHAYDVMKVDAATLKTEPWEETCSLLVIPGGRDQPYCEDLNGRGNQKIRRYVSEGGHYLGFCAGGYYASKEIEFEKGHGTSEIIGSRELAFFPGVCRGTMFPGFIYNSEKGARSVGIVSNNQIIKTYYNGGGYFANAKSAENVKVICTYQDSGLCGDQEDEPAAGIKCQVGKGSALLFGVHPEYDVSLVDLTENEQKEKITAELTASLPFCRDLLCQSLSELGLNVLQAASNVPDLTPIYMSAINGNTLNAITAKLLTKVDGNNILKDSNDTFCISEINHVDALKVAMEKLSIERRSEDKSPVLQVLYPATSSTQSLEPVVPDKLLTPVFDLSVFYKSLLDCRKLEWGGGSWYRLGNAMLCSEVITSTQTVLDKQNLPSGLVCLATNQIAGRGRGRNSWVSQAGALQFSFIIRHSLKLDKSPVVFIQYLTALAIVESIRGRKGYEDVPLRVKWPNDIYVDLPNQGLKKVGGLIVNSSFIRDEFLLVIGCGVNLNNTHPTVSINDVIKNHNPSLKKLDKEDVLAHVLVTFEKLYIDFCEKGMGKWFLDLYYSRWLHSNKLVTLTTHDNERAKIVGITSDYGMLEAVSVDDPRKKFTLQPDGNSFDMLKDTVMPPHPGLDGLANMEELKHLCPAFSKGCPYAVLEEVDSLAVSHGELSRCPAFKDGCPFSTKSEQEIVDLMAQIPKDHPTLNMTELPSCEEGVVLVKTLNRFLDKTQLAQLFNLKQDEKKVEEKPIEQEPEYLEDPQLASAMREGTKVVHRAAETSIFTRRFLKGEINADEYGRYINSLYFVYKYMEELLEQYKDHSVVSIIHFPHELNRRVAIEQDLEFFYGKDRVAELIDVKTMTPAVKKYVQAMQDACAKSPALLIAHSYSRYLGDLSGGQILSKRLKKSILKLDENDSSWDTIEGLNFYHFNNLGNQTDFKNFYRERLNAAKVDQNTRDLIVSEAVQSFELNIALFDEIQELSDAGQLASSVIQPTIEEEILVELKEIQVETTEQAKPKKNGCSGLGCIGAVTVGVAALAVGATIYQRYYLKK
;
A
#
# COMPACT_ATOMS: atom_id res chain seq x y z
N MET A 1 -4.72 -17.94 -4.67
CA MET A 1 -4.89 -18.08 -6.13
C MET A 1 -5.39 -16.74 -6.61
N ASN A 2 -4.55 -16.07 -7.39
CA ASN A 2 -4.62 -14.64 -7.63
C ASN A 2 -4.65 -14.38 -9.15
N VAL A 3 -5.49 -13.46 -9.58
CA VAL A 3 -5.44 -12.83 -10.90
C VAL A 3 -4.70 -11.51 -10.72
N LEU A 4 -3.51 -11.41 -11.31
CA LEU A 4 -2.65 -10.24 -11.17
C LEU A 4 -2.83 -9.36 -12.40
N ILE A 5 -3.25 -8.11 -12.21
CA ILE A 5 -3.38 -7.11 -13.27
C ILE A 5 -2.23 -6.13 -13.13
N TYR A 6 -1.36 -6.06 -14.13
CA TYR A 6 -0.31 -5.06 -14.15
C TYR A 6 -0.90 -3.65 -14.23
N SER A 7 -0.44 -2.77 -13.35
CA SER A 7 -0.85 -1.37 -13.26
C SER A 7 0.36 -0.43 -13.13
N GLY A 8 1.50 -0.82 -13.69
CA GLY A 8 2.74 -0.02 -13.73
C GLY A 8 2.81 0.90 -14.96
N ASN A 9 4.02 1.34 -15.30
CA ASN A 9 4.23 2.28 -16.40
C ASN A 9 3.70 1.70 -17.72
N GLY A 10 3.24 2.57 -18.61
CA GLY A 10 2.66 2.20 -19.91
C GLY A 10 1.19 1.81 -19.88
N THR A 11 0.60 1.47 -18.74
CA THR A 11 -0.83 1.12 -18.69
C THR A 11 -1.71 2.35 -18.76
N SER A 12 -2.83 2.28 -19.49
CA SER A 12 -3.87 3.31 -19.40
C SER A 12 -4.67 3.09 -18.11
N PRO A 13 -4.89 4.13 -17.27
CA PRO A 13 -5.70 4.01 -16.07
C PRO A 13 -7.10 3.46 -16.36
N ASN A 14 -7.69 3.84 -17.49
CA ASN A 14 -8.99 3.34 -17.91
C ASN A 14 -8.93 1.85 -18.28
N SER A 15 -7.92 1.41 -19.04
CA SER A 15 -7.74 -0.02 -19.37
C SER A 15 -7.54 -0.88 -18.12
N VAL A 16 -6.78 -0.40 -17.13
CA VAL A 16 -6.60 -1.10 -15.84
C VAL A 16 -7.93 -1.20 -15.10
N LYS A 17 -8.74 -0.13 -15.09
CA LYS A 17 -10.06 -0.10 -14.46
C LYS A 17 -11.03 -1.08 -15.14
N GLN A 18 -11.11 -1.06 -16.47
CA GLN A 18 -11.96 -1.95 -17.28
C GLN A 18 -11.57 -3.42 -17.08
N ALA A 19 -10.28 -3.74 -17.21
CA ALA A 19 -9.78 -5.10 -16.96
C ALA A 19 -10.09 -5.56 -15.53
N TYR A 20 -9.88 -4.70 -14.52
CA TYR A 20 -10.18 -5.03 -13.13
C TYR A 20 -11.66 -5.32 -12.91
N LEU A 21 -12.57 -4.45 -13.36
CA LEU A 21 -14.00 -4.62 -13.14
C LEU A 21 -14.55 -5.86 -13.85
N THR A 22 -14.16 -6.04 -15.12
CA THR A 22 -14.62 -7.17 -15.93
C THR A 22 -14.09 -8.50 -15.37
N LEU A 23 -12.79 -8.59 -15.04
CA LEU A 23 -12.25 -9.80 -14.45
C LEU A 23 -12.74 -10.04 -13.02
N LYS A 24 -13.00 -8.99 -12.23
CA LYS A 24 -13.63 -9.14 -10.92
C LYS A 24 -15.04 -9.71 -11.03
N ALA A 25 -15.82 -9.30 -12.03
CA ALA A 25 -17.14 -9.87 -12.29
C ALA A 25 -17.08 -11.35 -12.73
N ILE A 26 -16.16 -11.69 -13.63
CA ILE A 26 -16.05 -13.06 -14.18
C ILE A 26 -15.37 -14.04 -13.22
N LEU A 27 -14.28 -13.61 -12.57
CA LEU A 27 -13.34 -14.45 -11.81
C LEU A 27 -13.35 -14.19 -10.31
N GLY A 28 -13.95 -13.09 -9.82
CA GLY A 28 -13.91 -12.71 -8.40
C GLY A 28 -14.59 -13.72 -7.45
N HIS A 29 -15.41 -14.62 -7.99
CA HIS A 29 -16.03 -15.74 -7.28
C HIS A 29 -15.07 -16.96 -7.10
N ALA A 30 -13.85 -16.90 -7.61
CA ALA A 30 -12.90 -18.01 -7.42
C ALA A 30 -11.49 -17.51 -7.11
N TYR A 31 -11.17 -16.28 -7.51
CA TYR A 31 -9.83 -15.72 -7.46
C TYR A 31 -9.81 -14.35 -6.80
N ASP A 32 -8.68 -14.04 -6.16
CA ASP A 32 -8.39 -12.66 -5.77
C ASP A 32 -7.89 -11.87 -6.99
N VAL A 33 -8.65 -10.87 -7.42
CA VAL A 33 -8.25 -10.00 -8.53
C VAL A 33 -7.57 -8.77 -7.95
N MET A 34 -6.27 -8.62 -8.22
CA MET A 34 -5.43 -7.58 -7.60
C MET A 34 -4.56 -6.88 -8.63
N LYS A 35 -4.23 -5.61 -8.36
CA LYS A 35 -3.33 -4.82 -9.19
C LYS A 35 -1.89 -4.95 -8.67
N VAL A 36 -0.92 -5.07 -9.58
CA VAL A 36 0.51 -5.21 -9.25
C VAL A 36 1.37 -4.27 -10.09
N ASP A 37 2.51 -3.85 -9.53
CA ASP A 37 3.49 -3.00 -10.21
C ASP A 37 4.71 -3.81 -10.70
N ALA A 38 5.62 -3.14 -11.42
CA ALA A 38 6.82 -3.76 -11.97
C ALA A 38 7.77 -4.27 -10.86
N ALA A 39 7.83 -3.57 -9.72
CA ALA A 39 8.64 -4.00 -8.58
C ALA A 39 8.14 -5.36 -8.07
N THR A 40 6.84 -5.49 -7.85
CA THR A 40 6.19 -6.74 -7.42
C THR A 40 6.51 -7.87 -8.39
N LEU A 41 6.38 -7.64 -9.70
CA LEU A 41 6.66 -8.68 -10.69
C LEU A 41 8.15 -9.08 -10.76
N LYS A 42 9.08 -8.18 -10.42
CA LYS A 42 10.53 -8.42 -10.44
C LYS A 42 11.07 -9.06 -9.16
N THR A 43 10.55 -8.68 -7.99
CA THR A 43 11.17 -9.00 -6.69
C THR A 43 10.37 -9.99 -5.86
N GLU A 44 9.03 -9.94 -5.90
CA GLU A 44 8.18 -10.72 -5.00
C GLU A 44 7.93 -12.16 -5.51
N PRO A 45 7.68 -13.14 -4.62
CA PRO A 45 7.39 -14.53 -5.00
C PRO A 45 5.90 -14.71 -5.35
N TRP A 46 5.48 -14.19 -6.51
CA TRP A 46 4.07 -14.18 -6.91
C TRP A 46 3.66 -15.41 -7.73
N GLU A 47 4.61 -16.07 -8.42
CA GLU A 47 4.33 -17.11 -9.41
C GLU A 47 3.51 -18.28 -8.87
N GLU A 48 3.81 -18.76 -7.65
CA GLU A 48 3.15 -19.91 -7.04
C GLU A 48 1.68 -19.68 -6.70
N THR A 49 1.29 -18.42 -6.51
CA THR A 49 -0.07 -18.05 -6.13
C THR A 49 -0.86 -17.44 -7.27
N CYS A 50 -0.23 -17.21 -8.43
CA CYS A 50 -0.83 -16.55 -9.59
C CYS A 50 -1.50 -17.56 -10.52
N SER A 51 -2.80 -17.38 -10.75
CA SER A 51 -3.59 -18.18 -11.69
C SER A 51 -3.67 -17.54 -13.08
N LEU A 52 -3.55 -16.21 -13.16
CA LEU A 52 -3.56 -15.47 -14.42
C LEU A 52 -2.80 -14.15 -14.22
N LEU A 53 -1.84 -13.85 -15.10
CA LEU A 53 -1.20 -12.55 -15.21
C LEU A 53 -1.82 -11.78 -16.39
N VAL A 54 -2.25 -10.54 -16.15
CA VAL A 54 -2.96 -9.70 -17.12
C VAL A 54 -2.15 -8.43 -17.36
N ILE A 55 -1.84 -8.15 -18.62
CA ILE A 55 -1.26 -6.86 -19.07
C ILE A 55 -2.34 -6.12 -19.88
N PRO A 56 -2.94 -5.05 -19.30
CA PRO A 56 -3.96 -4.25 -19.98
C PRO A 56 -3.43 -3.45 -21.17
N GLY A 57 -4.34 -2.73 -21.84
CA GLY A 57 -3.98 -1.77 -22.89
C GLY A 57 -3.23 -0.53 -22.38
N GLY A 58 -2.67 0.21 -23.33
CA GLY A 58 -1.84 1.39 -23.07
C GLY A 58 -0.74 1.55 -24.13
N ARG A 59 0.51 1.70 -23.69
CA ARG A 59 1.72 1.82 -24.53
C ARG A 59 2.69 0.73 -24.12
N ASP A 60 3.25 0.02 -25.11
CA ASP A 60 4.05 -1.19 -24.85
C ASP A 60 5.52 -0.91 -24.54
N GLN A 61 6.10 0.17 -25.09
CA GLN A 61 7.50 0.53 -24.85
C GLN A 61 7.81 0.78 -23.36
N PRO A 62 6.95 1.46 -22.58
CA PRO A 62 7.14 1.54 -21.13
C PRO A 62 7.03 0.19 -20.40
N TYR A 63 6.30 -0.80 -20.92
CA TYR A 63 6.35 -2.16 -20.35
C TYR A 63 7.74 -2.77 -20.52
N CYS A 64 8.37 -2.54 -21.68
CA CYS A 64 9.73 -2.99 -21.96
C CYS A 64 10.73 -2.33 -21.00
N GLU A 65 10.64 -1.02 -20.80
CA GLU A 65 11.48 -0.27 -19.85
C GLU A 65 11.38 -0.83 -18.42
N ASP A 66 10.16 -1.17 -18.00
CA ASP A 66 9.90 -1.64 -16.64
C ASP A 66 10.26 -3.12 -16.42
N LEU A 67 10.03 -3.99 -17.42
CA LEU A 67 10.00 -5.44 -17.23
C LEU A 67 11.09 -6.21 -18.01
N ASN A 68 11.80 -5.59 -18.97
CA ASN A 68 12.88 -6.27 -19.69
C ASN A 68 13.97 -6.83 -18.75
N GLY A 69 14.58 -7.94 -19.15
CA GLY A 69 15.49 -8.72 -18.33
C GLY A 69 14.75 -9.55 -17.28
N ARG A 70 14.98 -9.25 -15.99
CA ARG A 70 14.50 -10.10 -14.89
C ARG A 70 12.98 -10.26 -14.85
N GLY A 71 12.22 -9.20 -15.12
CA GLY A 71 10.75 -9.25 -15.10
C GLY A 71 10.21 -10.24 -16.13
N ASN A 72 10.63 -10.09 -17.39
CA ASN A 72 10.24 -10.97 -18.49
C ASN A 72 10.74 -12.40 -18.33
N GLN A 73 11.94 -12.60 -17.77
CA GLN A 73 12.41 -13.95 -17.42
C GLN A 73 11.45 -14.64 -16.44
N LYS A 74 11.02 -13.94 -15.38
CA LYS A 74 10.04 -14.47 -14.42
C LYS A 74 8.69 -14.74 -15.08
N ILE A 75 8.17 -13.79 -15.86
CA ILE A 75 6.88 -13.94 -16.56
C ILE A 75 6.92 -15.12 -17.54
N ARG A 76 7.97 -15.21 -18.37
CA ARG A 76 8.14 -16.34 -19.31
C ARG A 76 8.24 -17.67 -18.59
N ARG A 77 9.01 -17.73 -17.50
CA ARG A 77 9.12 -18.95 -16.68
C ARG A 77 7.77 -19.36 -16.13
N TYR A 78 7.05 -18.44 -15.49
CA TYR A 78 5.71 -18.66 -14.95
C TYR A 78 4.76 -19.27 -16.00
N VAL A 79 4.66 -18.67 -17.18
CA VAL A 79 3.79 -19.19 -18.26
C VAL A 79 4.30 -20.54 -18.75
N SER A 80 5.60 -20.69 -19.01
CA SER A 80 6.17 -21.95 -19.50
C SER A 80 6.01 -23.14 -18.55
N GLU A 81 5.92 -22.87 -17.23
CA GLU A 81 5.76 -23.88 -16.18
C GLU A 81 4.29 -24.25 -15.92
N GLY A 82 3.33 -23.60 -16.58
CA GLY A 82 1.89 -23.91 -16.48
C GLY A 82 1.00 -22.71 -16.18
N GLY A 83 1.57 -21.53 -15.97
CA GLY A 83 0.82 -20.29 -15.76
C GLY A 83 0.13 -19.76 -17.02
N HIS A 84 -0.73 -18.76 -16.84
CA HIS A 84 -1.50 -18.15 -17.93
C HIS A 84 -1.27 -16.65 -18.03
N TYR A 85 -1.17 -16.16 -19.27
CA TYR A 85 -1.05 -14.74 -19.60
C TYR A 85 -2.26 -14.25 -20.38
N LEU A 86 -2.72 -13.02 -20.09
CA LEU A 86 -3.76 -12.33 -20.85
C LEU A 86 -3.29 -10.92 -21.22
N GLY A 87 -3.23 -10.62 -22.52
CA GLY A 87 -2.84 -9.31 -23.05
C GLY A 87 -3.97 -8.66 -23.83
N PHE A 88 -4.30 -7.40 -23.50
CA PHE A 88 -5.26 -6.58 -24.27
C PHE A 88 -4.54 -5.44 -24.97
N CYS A 89 -4.82 -5.22 -26.25
CA CYS A 89 -4.21 -4.16 -27.07
C CYS A 89 -2.68 -4.14 -26.89
N ALA A 90 -2.08 -3.07 -26.33
CA ALA A 90 -0.65 -2.96 -26.01
C ALA A 90 -0.08 -4.18 -25.27
N GLY A 91 -0.83 -4.79 -24.35
CA GLY A 91 -0.41 -6.03 -23.68
C GLY A 91 -0.33 -7.25 -24.61
N GLY A 92 -1.09 -7.24 -25.71
CA GLY A 92 -0.99 -8.23 -26.80
C GLY A 92 0.22 -7.98 -27.71
N TYR A 93 0.49 -6.72 -28.08
CA TYR A 93 1.71 -6.35 -28.80
C TYR A 93 2.96 -6.73 -28.01
N TYR A 94 2.99 -6.38 -26.73
CA TYR A 94 4.10 -6.66 -25.81
C TYR A 94 4.46 -8.15 -25.71
N ALA A 95 3.46 -9.02 -25.85
CA ALA A 95 3.62 -10.47 -25.82
C ALA A 95 4.00 -11.09 -27.17
N SER A 96 4.08 -10.30 -28.25
CA SER A 96 4.44 -10.75 -29.59
C SER A 96 5.94 -10.65 -29.82
N LYS A 97 6.54 -11.53 -30.62
CA LYS A 97 7.98 -11.54 -30.87
C LYS A 97 8.44 -10.25 -31.53
N GLU A 98 7.69 -9.80 -32.53
CA GLU A 98 7.93 -8.56 -33.26
C GLU A 98 6.67 -7.71 -33.25
N ILE A 99 6.85 -6.40 -33.30
CA ILE A 99 5.76 -5.46 -33.50
C ILE A 99 6.05 -4.52 -34.68
N GLU A 100 4.99 -4.11 -35.35
CA GLU A 100 5.01 -2.99 -36.29
C GLU A 100 3.79 -2.11 -35.99
N PHE A 101 4.00 -0.96 -35.36
CA PHE A 101 2.95 -0.02 -35.00
C PHE A 101 3.13 1.31 -35.74
N GLU A 102 2.08 1.80 -36.40
CA GLU A 102 2.08 3.06 -37.17
C GLU A 102 3.24 3.12 -38.20
N LYS A 103 3.52 1.97 -38.85
CA LYS A 103 4.60 1.82 -39.83
C LYS A 103 4.45 2.83 -40.97
N GLY A 104 5.49 3.63 -41.20
CA GLY A 104 5.52 4.69 -42.20
C GLY A 104 5.00 6.07 -41.73
N HIS A 105 4.56 6.22 -40.48
CA HIS A 105 4.03 7.46 -39.91
C HIS A 105 5.03 8.20 -38.97
N GLY A 106 6.30 8.32 -39.41
CA GLY A 106 7.28 9.22 -38.80
C GLY A 106 7.59 8.92 -37.32
N THR A 107 7.48 9.93 -36.45
CA THR A 107 7.84 9.85 -35.01
C THR A 107 6.93 8.95 -34.17
N SER A 108 5.80 8.48 -34.72
CA SER A 108 4.89 7.54 -34.05
C SER A 108 5.18 6.08 -34.37
N GLU A 109 6.14 5.81 -35.27
CA GLU A 109 6.50 4.45 -35.67
C GLU A 109 7.20 3.69 -34.53
N ILE A 110 6.67 2.51 -34.19
CA ILE A 110 7.30 1.60 -33.22
C ILE A 110 7.46 0.25 -33.89
N ILE A 111 8.69 -0.07 -34.28
CA ILE A 111 9.07 -1.36 -34.87
C ILE A 111 10.17 -1.99 -34.03
N GLY A 112 9.99 -3.26 -33.69
CA GLY A 112 11.08 -4.05 -33.11
C GLY A 112 10.62 -5.24 -32.26
N SER A 113 11.62 -5.93 -31.75
CA SER A 113 11.43 -7.18 -31.00
C SER A 113 10.95 -6.96 -29.58
N ARG A 114 10.24 -7.94 -29.00
CA ARG A 114 9.92 -8.00 -27.56
C ARG A 114 10.42 -9.30 -26.95
N GLU A 115 10.93 -9.22 -25.72
CA GLU A 115 11.52 -10.37 -25.03
C GLU A 115 10.49 -11.45 -24.68
N LEU A 116 9.22 -11.08 -24.42
CA LEU A 116 8.19 -12.03 -24.03
C LEU A 116 7.88 -13.05 -25.12
N ALA A 117 7.80 -12.65 -26.40
CA ALA A 117 7.71 -13.52 -27.57
C ALA A 117 6.84 -14.78 -27.38
N PHE A 118 5.64 -14.63 -26.81
CA PHE A 118 4.67 -15.72 -26.66
C PHE A 118 3.99 -16.03 -27.99
N PHE A 119 3.60 -14.98 -28.73
CA PHE A 119 3.27 -15.11 -30.14
C PHE A 119 4.58 -15.02 -30.96
N PRO A 120 4.94 -16.05 -31.75
CA PRO A 120 6.22 -16.06 -32.46
C PRO A 120 6.27 -15.14 -33.68
N GLY A 121 5.12 -14.58 -34.10
CA GLY A 121 4.99 -13.73 -35.27
C GLY A 121 5.03 -12.23 -34.97
N VAL A 122 4.52 -11.45 -35.94
CA VAL A 122 4.45 -9.99 -35.90
C VAL A 122 3.04 -9.55 -35.51
N CYS A 123 2.90 -8.71 -34.48
CA CYS A 123 1.66 -7.97 -34.24
C CYS A 123 1.72 -6.63 -34.97
N ARG A 124 0.75 -6.37 -35.85
CA ARG A 124 0.73 -5.17 -36.71
C ARG A 124 -0.40 -4.24 -36.33
N GLY A 125 -0.07 -2.99 -36.11
CA GLY A 125 -0.97 -1.92 -35.73
C GLY A 125 -0.70 -0.62 -36.49
N THR A 126 -1.65 0.31 -36.54
CA THR A 126 -3.03 0.15 -36.09
C THR A 126 -3.83 -0.68 -37.13
N MET A 127 -4.85 -1.43 -36.71
CA MET A 127 -5.71 -2.19 -37.64
C MET A 127 -6.58 -1.26 -38.50
N PHE A 128 -6.97 -0.13 -37.95
CA PHE A 128 -7.78 0.91 -38.61
C PHE A 128 -7.17 2.30 -38.38
N PRO A 129 -7.26 3.21 -39.37
CA PRO A 129 -6.62 4.53 -39.31
C PRO A 129 -7.32 5.47 -38.32
N GLY A 130 -6.66 6.55 -37.92
CA GLY A 130 -7.25 7.63 -37.11
C GLY A 130 -7.09 7.46 -35.60
N PHE A 131 -6.16 6.62 -35.16
CA PHE A 131 -5.75 6.56 -33.74
C PHE A 131 -5.10 7.88 -33.31
N ILE A 132 -5.41 8.33 -32.09
CA ILE A 132 -4.82 9.54 -31.49
C ILE A 132 -4.44 9.19 -30.05
N TYR A 133 -3.17 9.42 -29.70
CA TYR A 133 -2.69 9.20 -28.34
C TYR A 133 -3.49 10.03 -27.34
N ASN A 134 -3.88 9.41 -26.23
CA ASN A 134 -4.60 10.03 -25.12
C ASN A 134 -5.93 10.72 -25.50
N SER A 135 -6.53 10.35 -26.63
CA SER A 135 -7.85 10.87 -27.02
C SER A 135 -8.79 9.75 -27.47
N GLU A 136 -10.07 9.97 -27.26
CA GLU A 136 -11.15 9.08 -27.67
C GLU A 136 -11.70 9.46 -29.06
N LYS A 137 -11.19 10.50 -29.71
CA LYS A 137 -11.57 10.93 -31.07
C LYS A 137 -11.42 9.81 -32.10
N GLY A 138 -10.38 8.98 -31.96
CA GLY A 138 -10.09 7.85 -32.85
C GLY A 138 -10.87 6.57 -32.54
N ALA A 139 -11.54 6.53 -31.37
CA ALA A 139 -12.22 5.34 -30.88
C ALA A 139 -13.41 4.96 -31.77
N ARG A 140 -13.67 3.66 -31.87
CA ARG A 140 -14.76 3.12 -32.69
C ARG A 140 -15.25 1.77 -32.16
N SER A 141 -16.42 1.39 -32.63
CA SER A 141 -16.96 0.04 -32.51
C SER A 141 -16.53 -0.79 -33.72
N VAL A 142 -15.76 -1.86 -33.50
CA VAL A 142 -15.28 -2.77 -34.57
C VAL A 142 -15.92 -4.14 -34.43
N GLY A 143 -16.27 -4.75 -35.56
CA GLY A 143 -16.76 -6.13 -35.59
C GLY A 143 -15.60 -7.11 -35.51
N ILE A 144 -15.71 -8.09 -34.62
CA ILE A 144 -14.91 -9.31 -34.61
C ILE A 144 -15.83 -10.51 -34.84
N VAL A 145 -15.33 -11.55 -35.49
CA VAL A 145 -16.04 -12.80 -35.74
C VAL A 145 -15.47 -13.87 -34.80
N SER A 146 -16.35 -14.45 -33.98
CA SER A 146 -16.03 -15.58 -33.11
C SER A 146 -17.18 -16.58 -33.17
N ASN A 147 -16.89 -17.87 -33.39
CA ASN A 147 -17.91 -18.93 -33.53
C ASN A 147 -19.06 -18.57 -34.51
N ASN A 148 -18.73 -17.99 -35.67
CA ASN A 148 -19.68 -17.49 -36.67
C ASN A 148 -20.64 -16.38 -36.19
N GLN A 149 -20.35 -15.76 -35.04
CA GLN A 149 -21.09 -14.62 -34.51
C GLN A 149 -20.25 -13.34 -34.64
N ILE A 150 -20.88 -12.27 -35.10
CA ILE A 150 -20.28 -10.94 -35.12
C ILE A 150 -20.50 -10.29 -33.76
N ILE A 151 -19.41 -9.87 -33.12
CA ILE A 151 -19.38 -9.18 -31.82
C ILE A 151 -18.77 -7.80 -32.05
N LYS A 152 -19.43 -6.73 -31.60
CA LYS A 152 -18.88 -5.37 -31.62
C LYS A 152 -18.03 -5.13 -30.37
N THR A 153 -16.80 -4.68 -30.55
CA THR A 153 -15.83 -4.42 -29.48
C THR A 153 -15.30 -3.00 -29.55
N TYR A 154 -14.94 -2.45 -28.39
CA TYR A 154 -14.26 -1.16 -28.34
C TYR A 154 -12.86 -1.31 -28.96
N TYR A 155 -12.48 -0.33 -29.76
CA TYR A 155 -11.18 -0.25 -30.41
C TYR A 155 -10.67 1.18 -30.38
N ASN A 156 -9.40 1.34 -29.97
CA ASN A 156 -8.67 2.59 -30.07
C ASN A 156 -7.17 2.29 -30.26
N GLY A 157 -6.74 2.02 -31.50
CA GLY A 157 -5.33 1.76 -31.83
C GLY A 157 -4.85 0.30 -31.69
N GLY A 158 -5.77 -0.65 -31.58
CA GLY A 158 -5.45 -2.09 -31.56
C GLY A 158 -4.79 -2.62 -32.83
N GLY A 159 -4.21 -3.82 -32.76
CA GLY A 159 -3.50 -4.45 -33.89
C GLY A 159 -4.06 -5.83 -34.23
N TYR A 160 -3.51 -6.45 -35.26
CA TYR A 160 -3.82 -7.83 -35.65
C TYR A 160 -2.56 -8.71 -35.60
N PHE A 161 -2.75 -10.00 -35.36
CA PHE A 161 -1.68 -10.98 -35.29
C PHE A 161 -1.44 -11.59 -36.68
N ALA A 162 -0.42 -11.11 -37.38
CA ALA A 162 -0.17 -11.45 -38.78
C ALA A 162 0.24 -12.93 -38.97
N ASN A 163 -0.29 -13.57 -40.00
CA ASN A 163 -0.07 -14.98 -40.34
C ASN A 163 -0.36 -15.96 -39.18
N ALA A 164 -1.19 -15.60 -38.21
CA ALA A 164 -1.43 -16.41 -37.01
C ALA A 164 -1.92 -17.84 -37.32
N LYS A 165 -2.71 -18.02 -38.39
CA LYS A 165 -3.21 -19.33 -38.86
C LYS A 165 -2.09 -20.31 -39.28
N SER A 166 -0.92 -19.79 -39.63
CA SER A 166 0.23 -20.59 -40.09
C SER A 166 1.16 -21.04 -38.97
N ALA A 167 1.01 -20.51 -37.75
CA ALA A 167 1.88 -20.82 -36.63
C ALA A 167 1.39 -22.07 -35.86
N GLU A 168 2.23 -23.10 -35.75
CA GLU A 168 1.87 -24.41 -35.19
C GLU A 168 1.34 -24.36 -33.75
N ASN A 169 1.83 -23.42 -32.93
CA ASN A 169 1.47 -23.30 -31.52
C ASN A 169 0.42 -22.19 -31.24
N VAL A 170 -0.33 -21.77 -32.26
CA VAL A 170 -1.28 -20.66 -32.17
C VAL A 170 -2.66 -21.09 -32.65
N LYS A 171 -3.69 -20.85 -31.82
CA LYS A 171 -5.10 -21.00 -32.16
C LYS A 171 -5.72 -19.60 -32.31
N VAL A 172 -6.34 -19.31 -33.45
CA VAL A 172 -7.13 -18.08 -33.63
C VAL A 172 -8.44 -18.22 -32.85
N ILE A 173 -8.73 -17.23 -32.00
CA ILE A 173 -9.94 -17.17 -31.15
C ILE A 173 -11.02 -16.32 -31.83
N CYS A 174 -10.63 -15.20 -32.43
CA CYS A 174 -11.51 -14.35 -33.22
C CYS A 174 -10.72 -13.58 -34.29
N THR A 175 -11.39 -13.22 -35.37
CA THR A 175 -10.85 -12.44 -36.49
C THR A 175 -11.58 -11.10 -36.61
N TYR A 176 -10.97 -10.08 -37.20
CA TYR A 176 -11.71 -8.87 -37.55
C TYR A 176 -12.70 -9.15 -38.68
N GLN A 177 -13.86 -8.50 -38.62
CA GLN A 177 -14.86 -8.53 -39.69
C GLN A 177 -14.37 -7.82 -40.95
N ASP A 178 -13.64 -6.71 -40.77
CA ASP A 178 -13.15 -5.84 -41.85
C ASP A 178 -11.62 -5.91 -41.93
N SER A 179 -11.07 -5.93 -43.14
CA SER A 179 -9.61 -5.99 -43.38
C SER A 179 -8.85 -4.69 -43.09
N GLY A 180 -9.53 -3.60 -42.74
CA GLY A 180 -8.89 -2.35 -42.28
C GLY A 180 -7.68 -1.93 -43.12
N LEU A 181 -6.54 -1.68 -42.47
CA LEU A 181 -5.26 -1.32 -43.10
C LEU A 181 -4.46 -2.51 -43.62
N CYS A 182 -4.80 -3.77 -43.30
CA CYS A 182 -4.09 -4.93 -43.85
C CYS A 182 -4.49 -5.22 -45.31
N GLY A 183 -5.69 -4.81 -45.72
CA GLY A 183 -6.18 -5.02 -47.10
C GLY A 183 -6.11 -6.49 -47.51
N ASP A 184 -5.62 -6.75 -48.72
CA ASP A 184 -5.47 -8.10 -49.28
C ASP A 184 -4.23 -8.86 -48.75
N GLN A 185 -3.44 -8.26 -47.85
CA GLN A 185 -2.22 -8.89 -47.33
C GLN A 185 -2.50 -9.99 -46.30
N GLU A 186 -3.69 -9.98 -45.68
CA GLU A 186 -4.07 -10.93 -44.65
C GLU A 186 -5.56 -11.31 -44.81
N ASP A 187 -5.85 -12.59 -44.98
CA ASP A 187 -7.21 -13.11 -45.12
C ASP A 187 -7.79 -13.49 -43.73
N GLU A 188 -8.86 -12.79 -43.34
CA GLU A 188 -9.45 -12.80 -42.00
C GLU A 188 -8.42 -12.52 -40.88
N PRO A 189 -7.94 -11.26 -40.77
CA PRO A 189 -6.88 -10.88 -39.84
C PRO A 189 -7.26 -11.21 -38.38
N ALA A 190 -6.36 -11.88 -37.67
CA ALA A 190 -6.63 -12.37 -36.32
C ALA A 190 -6.70 -11.21 -35.31
N ALA A 191 -7.87 -11.03 -34.69
CA ALA A 191 -8.13 -10.04 -33.64
C ALA A 191 -7.81 -10.58 -32.24
N GLY A 192 -7.87 -11.91 -32.07
CA GLY A 192 -7.53 -12.59 -30.82
C GLY A 192 -6.97 -13.98 -31.06
N ILE A 193 -5.93 -14.34 -30.32
CA ILE A 193 -5.22 -15.61 -30.46
C ILE A 193 -4.88 -16.23 -29.10
N LYS A 194 -4.74 -17.55 -29.05
CA LYS A 194 -4.20 -18.32 -27.93
C LYS A 194 -2.91 -18.99 -28.37
N CYS A 195 -1.81 -18.66 -27.71
CA CYS A 195 -0.49 -19.25 -27.93
C CYS A 195 -0.20 -20.31 -26.86
N GLN A 196 0.20 -21.51 -27.27
CA GLN A 196 0.74 -22.52 -26.35
C GLN A 196 2.21 -22.20 -26.04
N VAL A 197 2.54 -22.09 -24.75
CA VAL A 197 3.88 -21.70 -24.28
C VAL A 197 4.32 -22.66 -23.18
N GLY A 198 5.17 -23.63 -23.53
CA GLY A 198 5.54 -24.71 -22.61
C GLY A 198 4.28 -25.46 -22.13
N LYS A 199 4.11 -25.57 -20.81
CA LYS A 199 2.93 -26.17 -20.18
C LYS A 199 1.74 -25.21 -20.04
N GLY A 200 1.96 -23.90 -20.14
CA GLY A 200 0.92 -22.89 -20.01
C GLY A 200 0.55 -22.24 -21.34
N SER A 201 -0.09 -21.08 -21.28
CA SER A 201 -0.63 -20.44 -22.49
C SER A 201 -0.82 -18.93 -22.34
N ALA A 202 -0.71 -18.22 -23.45
CA ALA A 202 -0.95 -16.78 -23.54
C ALA A 202 -2.17 -16.50 -24.44
N LEU A 203 -3.17 -15.79 -23.91
CA LEU A 203 -4.35 -15.32 -24.62
C LEU A 203 -4.16 -13.83 -24.94
N LEU A 204 -4.15 -13.47 -26.22
CA LEU A 204 -3.81 -12.13 -26.68
C LEU A 204 -4.95 -11.58 -27.53
N PHE A 205 -5.38 -10.35 -27.25
CA PHE A 205 -6.37 -9.62 -28.04
C PHE A 205 -5.79 -8.30 -28.52
N GLY A 206 -6.02 -7.99 -29.79
CA GLY A 206 -5.77 -6.67 -30.36
C GLY A 206 -6.89 -5.67 -30.06
N VAL A 207 -8.10 -6.15 -29.78
CA VAL A 207 -9.29 -5.36 -29.40
C VAL A 207 -9.51 -5.37 -27.89
N HIS A 208 -10.51 -4.61 -27.43
CA HIS A 208 -10.90 -4.53 -26.02
C HIS A 208 -12.28 -5.18 -25.75
N PRO A 209 -12.37 -6.52 -25.65
CA PRO A 209 -13.61 -7.18 -25.25
C PRO A 209 -13.94 -6.95 -23.75
N GLU A 210 -12.99 -6.44 -22.96
CA GLU A 210 -13.14 -6.16 -21.54
C GLU A 210 -13.80 -4.83 -21.20
N TYR A 211 -14.03 -3.97 -22.20
CA TYR A 211 -14.55 -2.61 -21.97
C TYR A 211 -16.07 -2.61 -21.81
N ASP A 212 -16.53 -1.95 -20.73
CA ASP A 212 -17.90 -1.48 -20.59
C ASP A 212 -18.00 -0.03 -21.07
N VAL A 213 -18.74 0.20 -22.16
CA VAL A 213 -18.86 1.53 -22.79
C VAL A 213 -19.50 2.57 -21.87
N SER A 214 -20.28 2.16 -20.87
CA SER A 214 -20.86 3.09 -19.87
C SER A 214 -19.81 3.77 -18.98
N LEU A 215 -18.58 3.25 -18.98
CA LEU A 215 -17.45 3.76 -18.22
C LEU A 215 -16.42 4.49 -19.10
N VAL A 216 -16.71 4.69 -20.39
CA VAL A 216 -15.81 5.36 -21.34
C VAL A 216 -16.35 6.77 -21.62
N ASP A 217 -15.48 7.77 -21.48
CA ASP A 217 -15.81 9.16 -21.84
C ASP A 217 -15.60 9.38 -23.34
N LEU A 218 -16.68 9.27 -24.11
CA LEU A 218 -16.68 9.51 -25.56
C LEU A 218 -17.07 10.95 -25.92
N THR A 219 -16.99 11.91 -24.99
CA THR A 219 -17.45 13.30 -25.26
C THR A 219 -16.77 13.96 -26.44
N GLU A 220 -15.49 13.67 -26.67
CA GLU A 220 -14.72 14.18 -27.80
C GLU A 220 -14.98 13.47 -29.14
N ASN A 221 -15.74 12.36 -29.13
CA ASN A 221 -15.96 11.53 -30.32
C ASN A 221 -17.29 11.91 -31.01
N GLU A 222 -17.21 12.28 -32.29
CA GLU A 222 -18.38 12.67 -33.09
C GLU A 222 -19.41 11.54 -33.30
N GLN A 223 -19.00 10.28 -33.13
CA GLN A 223 -19.84 9.08 -33.29
C GLN A 223 -20.26 8.47 -31.93
N LYS A 224 -20.14 9.21 -30.82
CA LYS A 224 -20.37 8.68 -29.47
C LYS A 224 -21.71 7.98 -29.30
N GLU A 225 -22.81 8.50 -29.85
CA GLU A 225 -24.14 7.88 -29.71
C GLU A 225 -24.17 6.51 -30.41
N LYS A 226 -23.59 6.43 -31.62
CA LYS A 226 -23.51 5.19 -32.39
C LYS A 226 -22.62 4.16 -31.70
N ILE A 227 -21.41 4.56 -31.30
CA ILE A 227 -20.46 3.68 -30.61
C ILE A 227 -21.08 3.16 -29.31
N THR A 228 -21.70 4.04 -28.51
CA THR A 228 -22.36 3.65 -27.25
C THR A 228 -23.47 2.64 -27.50
N ALA A 229 -24.34 2.88 -28.49
CA ALA A 229 -25.43 1.96 -28.80
C ALA A 229 -24.94 0.57 -29.25
N GLU A 230 -23.97 0.52 -30.16
CA GLU A 230 -23.42 -0.74 -30.68
C GLU A 230 -22.68 -1.54 -29.60
N LEU A 231 -21.84 -0.89 -28.81
CA LEU A 231 -21.06 -1.56 -27.76
C LEU A 231 -21.94 -2.01 -26.59
N THR A 232 -22.95 -1.21 -26.21
CA THR A 232 -23.92 -1.60 -25.18
C THR A 232 -24.67 -2.87 -25.60
N ALA A 233 -25.13 -2.95 -26.85
CA ALA A 233 -25.81 -4.13 -27.38
C ALA A 233 -24.89 -5.36 -27.45
N SER A 234 -23.59 -5.15 -27.61
CA SER A 234 -22.62 -6.24 -27.76
C SER A 234 -21.95 -6.69 -26.46
N LEU A 235 -22.13 -5.96 -25.36
CA LEU A 235 -21.50 -6.24 -24.08
C LEU A 235 -21.74 -7.68 -23.56
N PRO A 236 -22.93 -8.28 -23.66
CA PRO A 236 -23.14 -9.67 -23.25
C PRO A 236 -22.28 -10.66 -24.05
N PHE A 237 -22.14 -10.45 -25.36
CA PHE A 237 -21.36 -11.32 -26.23
C PHE A 237 -19.84 -11.17 -25.99
N CYS A 238 -19.37 -9.95 -25.70
CA CYS A 238 -17.99 -9.73 -25.27
C CYS A 238 -17.67 -10.49 -23.96
N ARG A 239 -18.61 -10.49 -23.02
CA ARG A 239 -18.49 -11.25 -21.76
C ARG A 239 -18.47 -12.75 -22.01
N ASP A 240 -19.34 -13.26 -22.88
CA ASP A 240 -19.37 -14.68 -23.23
C ASP A 240 -18.05 -15.12 -23.90
N LEU A 241 -17.51 -14.30 -24.81
CA LEU A 241 -16.20 -14.52 -25.42
C LEU A 241 -15.09 -14.62 -24.36
N LEU A 242 -15.04 -13.70 -23.41
CA LEU A 242 -14.07 -13.72 -22.32
C LEU A 242 -14.26 -14.93 -21.40
N CYS A 243 -15.49 -15.23 -20.98
CA CYS A 243 -15.81 -16.39 -20.14
C CYS A 243 -15.39 -17.70 -20.81
N GLN A 244 -15.71 -17.87 -22.10
CA GLN A 244 -15.29 -19.05 -22.86
C GLN A 244 -13.76 -19.12 -22.94
N SER A 245 -13.10 -18.01 -23.30
CA SER A 245 -11.65 -17.98 -23.45
C SER A 245 -10.91 -18.26 -22.14
N LEU A 246 -11.38 -17.71 -21.02
CA LEU A 246 -10.83 -17.95 -19.67
C LEU A 246 -11.12 -19.38 -19.18
N SER A 247 -12.28 -19.94 -19.50
CA SER A 247 -12.60 -21.35 -19.22
C SER A 247 -11.67 -22.30 -19.98
N GLU A 248 -11.32 -21.97 -21.23
CA GLU A 248 -10.34 -22.72 -22.03
C GLU A 248 -8.91 -22.66 -21.44
N LEU A 249 -8.63 -21.73 -20.52
CA LEU A 249 -7.39 -21.69 -19.73
C LEU A 249 -7.50 -22.53 -18.44
N GLY A 250 -8.64 -23.18 -18.18
CA GLY A 250 -8.86 -23.94 -16.94
C GLY A 250 -9.25 -23.09 -15.74
N LEU A 251 -9.61 -21.82 -15.94
CA LEU A 251 -10.08 -20.96 -14.86
C LEU A 251 -11.56 -21.21 -14.57
N ASN A 252 -11.92 -21.31 -13.29
CA ASN A 252 -13.32 -21.27 -12.83
C ASN A 252 -13.95 -19.89 -13.15
N VAL A 253 -14.88 -19.86 -14.11
CA VAL A 253 -15.62 -18.66 -14.51
C VAL A 253 -17.09 -18.75 -14.05
N LEU A 254 -17.70 -17.61 -13.82
CA LEU A 254 -19.15 -17.51 -13.61
C LEU A 254 -19.84 -17.30 -14.97
N GLN A 255 -20.51 -18.32 -15.52
CA GLN A 255 -21.28 -18.21 -16.76
C GLN A 255 -22.63 -17.51 -16.51
N ALA A 256 -22.77 -16.32 -17.10
CA ALA A 256 -23.97 -15.49 -17.28
C ALA A 256 -24.53 -14.66 -16.10
N ALA A 257 -24.78 -13.38 -16.43
CA ALA A 257 -25.69 -12.40 -15.83
C ALA A 257 -25.42 -11.89 -14.41
N SER A 258 -24.30 -11.23 -14.16
CA SER A 258 -24.38 -10.00 -13.35
C SER A 258 -23.17 -9.11 -13.63
N ASN A 259 -23.42 -7.81 -13.68
CA ASN A 259 -22.38 -6.83 -13.36
C ASN A 259 -21.79 -7.18 -11.97
N VAL A 260 -20.64 -6.64 -11.57
CA VAL A 260 -20.24 -6.70 -10.15
C VAL A 260 -21.49 -6.34 -9.33
N PRO A 261 -22.00 -7.24 -8.46
CA PRO A 261 -23.33 -7.05 -7.90
C PRO A 261 -23.35 -5.71 -7.17
N ASP A 262 -24.38 -4.92 -7.45
CA ASP A 262 -24.54 -3.62 -6.80
C ASP A 262 -24.55 -3.81 -5.29
N LEU A 263 -24.01 -2.83 -4.58
CA LEU A 263 -24.04 -2.86 -3.13
C LEU A 263 -25.49 -2.91 -2.67
N THR A 264 -25.81 -3.89 -1.82
CA THR A 264 -27.14 -4.05 -1.26
C THR A 264 -27.28 -3.24 0.02
N PRO A 265 -28.51 -2.92 0.45
CA PRO A 265 -28.72 -2.30 1.75
C PRO A 265 -28.15 -3.13 2.91
N ILE A 266 -27.78 -2.44 3.97
CA ILE A 266 -27.31 -3.00 5.24
C ILE A 266 -28.50 -2.97 6.20
N TYR A 267 -29.03 -4.14 6.52
CA TYR A 267 -30.15 -4.28 7.44
C TYR A 267 -29.67 -4.40 8.88
N MET A 268 -30.16 -3.50 9.72
CA MET A 268 -29.92 -3.51 11.15
C MET A 268 -30.93 -4.42 11.85
N SER A 269 -30.46 -5.17 12.83
CA SER A 269 -31.30 -5.91 13.76
C SER A 269 -30.72 -5.86 15.17
N ALA A 270 -31.54 -6.18 16.16
CA ALA A 270 -31.10 -6.28 17.54
C ALA A 270 -31.85 -7.35 18.31
N ILE A 271 -31.28 -7.78 19.43
CA ILE A 271 -31.85 -8.78 20.34
C ILE A 271 -33.15 -8.31 21.02
N ASN A 272 -33.40 -6.99 21.03
CA ASN A 272 -34.66 -6.37 21.48
C ASN A 272 -34.76 -4.92 20.98
N GLY A 273 -35.96 -4.33 21.10
CA GLY A 273 -36.24 -2.96 20.65
C GLY A 273 -35.42 -1.88 21.37
N ASN A 274 -35.10 -2.06 22.65
CA ASN A 274 -34.29 -1.11 23.41
C ASN A 274 -32.86 -1.00 22.87
N THR A 275 -32.26 -2.14 22.51
CA THR A 275 -30.92 -2.20 21.94
C THR A 275 -30.90 -1.56 20.55
N LEU A 276 -31.91 -1.83 19.73
CA LEU A 276 -32.05 -1.21 18.40
C LEU A 276 -32.13 0.32 18.55
N ASN A 277 -33.02 0.82 19.41
CA ASN A 277 -33.20 2.25 19.67
C ASN A 277 -31.92 2.94 20.16
N ALA A 278 -31.17 2.31 21.06
CA ALA A 278 -29.95 2.88 21.58
C ALA A 278 -28.88 3.07 20.48
N ILE A 279 -28.79 2.12 19.55
CA ILE A 279 -27.82 2.17 18.45
C ILE A 279 -28.28 3.12 17.36
N THR A 280 -29.56 3.07 16.96
CA THR A 280 -30.11 3.98 15.95
C THR A 280 -30.04 5.42 16.43
N ALA A 281 -30.41 5.72 17.68
CA ALA A 281 -30.28 7.06 18.24
C ALA A 281 -28.83 7.57 18.19
N LYS A 282 -27.85 6.73 18.53
CA LYS A 282 -26.42 7.09 18.47
C LYS A 282 -25.90 7.31 17.05
N LEU A 283 -26.48 6.65 16.05
CA LEU A 283 -26.14 6.86 14.64
C LEU A 283 -26.81 8.12 14.10
N LEU A 284 -28.08 8.33 14.43
CA LEU A 284 -28.88 9.47 13.99
C LEU A 284 -28.41 10.80 14.60
N THR A 285 -27.69 10.81 15.72
CA THR A 285 -27.06 12.06 16.20
C THR A 285 -25.90 12.54 15.33
N LYS A 286 -25.41 11.70 14.42
CA LYS A 286 -24.26 12.00 13.55
C LYS A 286 -24.62 12.23 12.09
N VAL A 287 -25.88 12.01 11.69
CA VAL A 287 -26.33 12.26 10.33
C VAL A 287 -26.62 13.75 10.12
N ASP A 288 -26.45 14.24 8.90
CA ASP A 288 -26.89 15.59 8.51
C ASP A 288 -28.41 15.66 8.29
N GLY A 289 -28.91 16.84 7.91
CA GLY A 289 -30.35 17.06 7.65
C GLY A 289 -30.94 16.21 6.52
N ASN A 290 -30.13 15.46 5.77
CA ASN A 290 -30.54 14.54 4.70
C ASN A 290 -30.37 13.07 5.10
N ASN A 291 -30.19 12.76 6.39
CA ASN A 291 -29.89 11.42 6.91
C ASN A 291 -28.57 10.82 6.38
N ILE A 292 -27.61 11.67 6.01
CA ILE A 292 -26.32 11.25 5.49
C ILE A 292 -25.27 11.32 6.61
N LEU A 293 -24.63 10.18 6.89
CA LEU A 293 -23.44 10.07 7.70
C LEU A 293 -22.21 9.99 6.79
N LYS A 294 -21.37 11.03 6.80
CA LYS A 294 -20.11 11.04 6.04
C LYS A 294 -18.96 10.54 6.91
N ASP A 295 -18.27 9.50 6.46
CA ASP A 295 -16.99 9.03 7.00
C ASP A 295 -15.85 9.37 6.02
N SER A 296 -14.61 9.22 6.49
CA SER A 296 -13.36 9.29 5.73
C SER A 296 -13.32 8.38 4.51
N ASN A 297 -13.94 7.19 4.57
CA ASN A 297 -13.91 6.20 3.48
C ASN A 297 -15.28 6.02 2.81
N ASP A 298 -16.34 5.91 3.60
CA ASP A 298 -17.68 5.58 3.14
C ASP A 298 -18.69 6.70 3.48
N THR A 299 -19.80 6.72 2.75
CA THR A 299 -20.93 7.60 3.06
C THR A 299 -22.15 6.73 3.26
N PHE A 300 -22.84 6.88 4.39
CA PHE A 300 -24.00 6.08 4.74
C PHE A 300 -25.26 6.94 4.69
N CYS A 301 -26.32 6.43 4.07
CA CYS A 301 -27.68 6.94 4.20
C CYS A 301 -28.43 6.06 5.19
N ILE A 302 -28.88 6.62 6.31
CA ILE A 302 -29.50 5.86 7.40
C ILE A 302 -31.01 6.15 7.41
N SER A 303 -31.85 5.13 7.27
CA SER A 303 -33.30 5.32 7.27
C SER A 303 -34.06 4.13 7.81
N GLU A 304 -35.30 4.34 8.22
CA GLU A 304 -36.21 3.24 8.50
C GLU A 304 -36.60 2.53 7.19
N ILE A 305 -36.83 1.20 7.24
CA ILE A 305 -37.15 0.36 6.07
C ILE A 305 -38.35 0.90 5.27
N ASN A 306 -39.35 1.50 5.92
CA ASN A 306 -40.56 1.98 5.25
C ASN A 306 -40.41 3.34 4.55
N HIS A 307 -39.26 4.02 4.71
CA HIS A 307 -39.03 5.38 4.23
C HIS A 307 -37.99 5.47 3.11
N VAL A 308 -37.65 4.34 2.47
CA VAL A 308 -36.58 4.23 1.47
C VAL A 308 -36.83 5.08 0.22
N ASP A 309 -38.08 5.11 -0.27
CA ASP A 309 -38.40 5.75 -1.55
C ASP A 309 -38.13 7.26 -1.58
N ALA A 310 -38.24 7.93 -0.42
CA ALA A 310 -38.01 9.36 -0.31
C ALA A 310 -36.54 9.77 -0.50
N LEU A 311 -35.59 8.85 -0.34
CA LEU A 311 -34.14 9.14 -0.35
C LEU A 311 -33.43 8.60 -1.60
N LYS A 312 -34.10 7.76 -2.39
CA LYS A 312 -33.52 7.01 -3.51
C LYS A 312 -32.86 7.91 -4.56
N VAL A 313 -33.56 8.95 -5.01
CA VAL A 313 -33.06 9.87 -6.05
C VAL A 313 -31.82 10.65 -5.58
N ALA A 314 -31.82 11.11 -4.32
CA ALA A 314 -30.69 11.83 -3.74
C ALA A 314 -29.46 10.90 -3.60
N MET A 315 -29.68 9.66 -3.16
CA MET A 315 -28.62 8.66 -3.05
C MET A 315 -28.02 8.26 -4.40
N GLU A 316 -28.85 8.09 -5.43
CA GLU A 316 -28.39 7.76 -6.78
C GLU A 316 -27.50 8.87 -7.33
N LYS A 317 -27.94 10.13 -7.21
CA LYS A 317 -27.15 11.29 -7.63
C LYS A 317 -25.80 11.37 -6.91
N LEU A 318 -25.79 11.29 -5.58
CA LEU A 318 -24.56 11.33 -4.79
C LEU A 318 -23.63 10.15 -5.11
N SER A 319 -24.19 8.97 -5.38
CA SER A 319 -23.42 7.77 -5.73
C SER A 319 -22.81 7.87 -7.12
N ILE A 320 -23.46 8.55 -8.07
CA ILE A 320 -22.88 8.86 -9.39
C ILE A 320 -21.70 9.81 -9.21
N GLU A 321 -21.87 10.91 -8.47
CA GLU A 321 -20.81 11.88 -8.18
C GLU A 321 -19.60 11.22 -7.48
N ARG A 322 -19.83 10.35 -6.49
CA ARG A 322 -18.74 9.62 -5.82
C ARG A 322 -18.02 8.64 -6.75
N ARG A 323 -18.74 7.97 -7.66
CA ARG A 323 -18.13 7.06 -8.64
C ARG A 323 -17.28 7.80 -9.67
N SER A 324 -17.65 9.02 -10.06
CA SER A 324 -16.79 9.85 -10.92
C SER A 324 -15.51 10.29 -10.21
N GLU A 325 -15.51 10.37 -8.88
CA GLU A 325 -14.33 10.67 -8.05
C GLU A 325 -13.52 9.42 -7.64
N ASP A 326 -13.82 8.24 -8.19
CA ASP A 326 -13.21 6.95 -7.82
C ASP A 326 -13.40 6.58 -6.33
N LYS A 327 -14.53 6.98 -5.73
CA LYS A 327 -14.93 6.67 -4.35
C LYS A 327 -16.07 5.64 -4.31
N SER A 328 -16.15 4.88 -3.20
CA SER A 328 -17.28 3.97 -2.93
C SER A 328 -18.63 4.70 -3.02
N PRO A 329 -19.68 4.10 -3.61
CA PRO A 329 -21.01 4.71 -3.64
C PRO A 329 -21.61 4.84 -2.22
N VAL A 330 -22.73 5.55 -2.10
CA VAL A 330 -23.41 5.71 -0.81
C VAL A 330 -23.99 4.37 -0.36
N LEU A 331 -23.65 3.93 0.85
CA LEU A 331 -24.17 2.73 1.49
C LEU A 331 -25.50 3.03 2.18
N GLN A 332 -26.48 2.13 2.05
CA GLN A 332 -27.76 2.29 2.74
C GLN A 332 -27.78 1.48 4.03
N VAL A 333 -28.16 2.09 5.16
CA VAL A 333 -28.38 1.39 6.44
C VAL A 333 -29.86 1.49 6.78
N LEU A 334 -30.54 0.35 6.80
CA LEU A 334 -31.97 0.23 7.02
C LEU A 334 -32.29 -0.45 8.34
N TYR A 335 -33.17 0.14 9.14
CA TYR A 335 -33.62 -0.46 10.40
C TYR A 335 -35.16 -0.62 10.44
N PRO A 336 -35.68 -1.68 11.10
CA PRO A 336 -37.12 -1.86 11.28
C PRO A 336 -37.76 -0.78 12.16
N ALA A 337 -39.03 -0.47 11.89
CA ALA A 337 -39.85 0.42 12.71
C ALA A 337 -39.94 -0.07 14.16
N THR A 338 -39.71 0.80 15.13
CA THR A 338 -39.79 0.46 16.56
C THR A 338 -41.16 0.80 17.12
N SER A 339 -42.22 0.21 16.58
CA SER A 339 -43.61 0.49 16.99
C SER A 339 -43.99 -0.08 18.37
N SER A 340 -43.10 -0.85 19.02
CA SER A 340 -43.24 -1.21 20.45
C SER A 340 -41.91 -1.16 21.19
N THR A 341 -41.73 -0.14 22.02
CA THR A 341 -40.52 0.10 22.84
C THR A 341 -40.39 -0.85 24.04
N GLN A 342 -41.17 -1.94 24.08
CA GLN A 342 -41.23 -2.87 25.22
C GLN A 342 -41.08 -4.36 24.84
N SER A 343 -40.89 -4.70 23.57
CA SER A 343 -40.71 -6.11 23.19
C SER A 343 -39.35 -6.65 23.67
N LEU A 344 -39.40 -7.77 24.39
CA LEU A 344 -38.23 -8.57 24.77
C LEU A 344 -37.78 -9.51 23.65
N GLU A 345 -38.54 -9.58 22.55
CA GLU A 345 -38.20 -10.42 21.41
C GLU A 345 -37.21 -9.72 20.46
N PRO A 346 -36.39 -10.48 19.72
CA PRO A 346 -35.51 -9.93 18.70
C PRO A 346 -36.26 -9.10 17.66
N VAL A 347 -35.70 -7.95 17.30
CA VAL A 347 -36.20 -7.08 16.24
C VAL A 347 -35.36 -7.34 14.99
N VAL A 348 -35.97 -7.97 14.00
CA VAL A 348 -35.32 -8.41 12.76
C VAL A 348 -36.09 -7.91 11.54
N PRO A 349 -35.40 -7.64 10.41
CA PRO A 349 -36.07 -7.40 9.13
C PRO A 349 -36.78 -8.67 8.63
N ASP A 350 -37.66 -8.53 7.64
CA ASP A 350 -38.25 -9.68 6.94
C ASP A 350 -37.13 -10.57 6.36
N LYS A 351 -37.29 -11.89 6.49
CA LYS A 351 -36.35 -12.88 5.98
C LYS A 351 -36.07 -12.72 4.48
N LEU A 352 -37.05 -12.24 3.71
CA LEU A 352 -36.90 -11.99 2.27
C LEU A 352 -35.83 -10.92 1.97
N LEU A 353 -35.54 -10.03 2.91
CA LEU A 353 -34.49 -9.00 2.79
C LEU A 353 -33.09 -9.55 3.14
N THR A 354 -33.02 -10.69 3.82
CA THR A 354 -31.77 -11.35 4.23
C THR A 354 -31.81 -12.85 3.87
N PRO A 355 -31.98 -13.21 2.58
CA PRO A 355 -32.31 -14.58 2.19
C PRO A 355 -31.20 -15.60 2.45
N VAL A 356 -29.95 -15.14 2.58
CA VAL A 356 -28.76 -15.99 2.78
C VAL A 356 -28.36 -16.15 4.26
N PHE A 357 -28.93 -15.33 5.16
CA PHE A 357 -28.66 -15.39 6.59
C PHE A 357 -29.90 -15.06 7.42
N ASP A 358 -30.45 -16.03 8.13
CA ASP A 358 -31.68 -15.88 8.90
C ASP A 358 -31.40 -15.30 10.30
N LEU A 359 -31.63 -14.00 10.44
CA LEU A 359 -31.39 -13.28 11.71
C LEU A 359 -32.22 -13.84 12.88
N SER A 360 -33.42 -14.38 12.62
CA SER A 360 -34.25 -14.99 13.67
C SER A 360 -33.60 -16.26 14.20
N VAL A 361 -33.09 -17.11 13.30
CA VAL A 361 -32.36 -18.33 13.66
C VAL A 361 -31.06 -17.99 14.39
N PHE A 362 -30.36 -16.94 13.97
CA PHE A 362 -29.16 -16.45 14.67
C PHE A 362 -29.46 -16.03 16.11
N TYR A 363 -30.43 -15.15 16.35
CA TYR A 363 -30.74 -14.70 17.71
C TYR A 363 -31.23 -15.84 18.61
N LYS A 364 -32.01 -16.78 18.06
CA LYS A 364 -32.40 -18.00 18.77
C LYS A 364 -31.16 -18.81 19.19
N SER A 365 -30.27 -19.07 18.25
CA SER A 365 -29.03 -19.82 18.51
C SER A 365 -28.14 -19.11 19.53
N LEU A 366 -28.03 -17.77 19.45
CA LEU A 366 -27.28 -16.94 20.39
C LEU A 366 -27.82 -17.06 21.82
N LEU A 367 -29.15 -16.99 21.98
CA LEU A 367 -29.82 -17.14 23.27
C LEU A 367 -29.68 -18.56 23.83
N ASP A 368 -29.80 -19.58 22.99
CA ASP A 368 -29.64 -20.98 23.39
C ASP A 368 -28.19 -21.27 23.85
N CYS A 369 -27.19 -20.76 23.13
CA CYS A 369 -25.78 -20.85 23.52
C CYS A 369 -25.51 -20.17 24.87
N ARG A 370 -26.04 -18.95 25.06
CA ARG A 370 -25.93 -18.22 26.33
C ARG A 370 -26.58 -18.94 27.49
N LYS A 371 -27.75 -19.55 27.24
CA LYS A 371 -28.45 -20.34 28.24
C LYS A 371 -27.67 -21.58 28.64
N LEU A 372 -27.04 -22.25 27.67
CA LEU A 372 -26.20 -23.43 27.93
C LEU A 372 -24.95 -23.06 28.73
N GLU A 373 -24.26 -21.99 28.35
CA GLU A 373 -22.98 -21.61 28.96
C GLU A 373 -23.16 -20.96 30.34
N TRP A 374 -24.15 -20.09 30.50
CA TRP A 374 -24.28 -19.25 31.70
C TRP A 374 -25.66 -19.33 32.38
N GLY A 375 -26.56 -20.20 31.94
CA GLY A 375 -27.93 -20.29 32.47
C GLY A 375 -28.87 -19.16 32.02
N GLY A 376 -28.39 -18.22 31.19
CA GLY A 376 -29.13 -17.05 30.69
C GLY A 376 -28.56 -15.72 31.20
N GLY A 377 -29.33 -14.63 31.03
CA GLY A 377 -28.98 -13.29 31.52
C GLY A 377 -28.71 -12.25 30.42
N SER A 378 -28.63 -10.97 30.83
CA SER A 378 -28.61 -9.79 29.94
C SER A 378 -27.32 -8.96 29.98
N TRP A 379 -26.27 -9.40 30.68
CA TRP A 379 -25.02 -8.64 30.85
C TRP A 379 -24.01 -8.81 29.71
N TYR A 380 -24.25 -9.78 28.82
CA TYR A 380 -23.44 -10.05 27.63
C TYR A 380 -23.62 -8.97 26.56
N ARG A 381 -22.58 -8.71 25.76
CA ARG A 381 -22.55 -7.60 24.80
C ARG A 381 -22.48 -8.07 23.34
N LEU A 382 -21.81 -9.19 23.06
CA LEU A 382 -21.53 -9.59 21.68
C LEU A 382 -22.76 -10.10 20.93
N GLY A 383 -22.98 -9.60 19.71
CA GLY A 383 -24.09 -10.05 18.86
C GLY A 383 -25.47 -9.53 19.30
N ASN A 384 -25.56 -8.62 20.27
CA ASN A 384 -26.84 -8.01 20.66
C ASN A 384 -27.42 -7.10 19.56
N ALA A 385 -26.58 -6.66 18.63
CA ALA A 385 -26.98 -5.94 17.44
C ALA A 385 -26.12 -6.37 16.25
N MET A 386 -26.76 -6.43 15.08
CA MET A 386 -26.16 -6.91 13.85
C MET A 386 -26.42 -5.90 12.73
N LEU A 387 -25.42 -5.70 11.87
CA LEU A 387 -25.54 -5.12 10.54
C LEU A 387 -25.38 -6.27 9.54
N CYS A 388 -26.41 -6.57 8.75
CA CYS A 388 -26.41 -7.68 7.81
C CYS A 388 -26.65 -7.17 6.39
N SER A 389 -25.79 -7.52 5.44
CA SER A 389 -25.95 -7.16 4.03
C SER A 389 -25.65 -8.37 3.13
N GLU A 390 -26.20 -8.41 1.93
CA GLU A 390 -25.84 -9.46 0.98
C GLU A 390 -24.52 -9.12 0.29
N VAL A 391 -24.39 -7.91 -0.25
CA VAL A 391 -23.21 -7.42 -0.96
C VAL A 391 -22.79 -6.08 -0.39
N ILE A 392 -21.57 -6.00 0.13
CA ILE A 392 -20.97 -4.79 0.68
C ILE A 392 -19.53 -4.61 0.20
N THR A 393 -18.91 -3.45 0.45
CA THR A 393 -17.47 -3.24 0.24
C THR A 393 -16.64 -4.16 1.14
N SER A 394 -16.63 -3.89 2.44
CA SER A 394 -16.01 -4.75 3.46
C SER A 394 -16.71 -4.60 4.81
N THR A 395 -16.94 -5.72 5.50
CA THR A 395 -17.43 -5.71 6.89
C THR A 395 -16.45 -5.02 7.84
N GLN A 396 -15.15 -5.04 7.52
CA GLN A 396 -14.09 -4.41 8.30
C GLN A 396 -14.17 -2.88 8.19
N THR A 397 -14.24 -2.34 6.96
CA THR A 397 -14.22 -0.88 6.75
C THR A 397 -15.50 -0.22 7.23
N VAL A 398 -16.63 -0.93 7.17
CA VAL A 398 -17.93 -0.47 7.66
C VAL A 398 -17.95 -0.27 9.19
N LEU A 399 -17.15 -1.04 9.93
CA LEU A 399 -17.04 -0.90 11.38
C LEU A 399 -15.84 -0.03 11.82
N ASP A 400 -14.82 0.14 10.97
CA ASP A 400 -13.64 0.95 11.25
C ASP A 400 -14.01 2.43 11.46
N LYS A 401 -13.27 3.12 12.35
CA LYS A 401 -13.29 4.60 12.58
C LYS A 401 -14.61 5.23 13.04
N GLN A 402 -15.68 4.45 13.17
CA GLN A 402 -16.90 4.89 13.82
C GLN A 402 -16.79 4.63 15.34
N ASN A 403 -17.12 5.62 16.17
CA ASN A 403 -17.20 5.44 17.63
C ASN A 403 -18.43 4.58 18.02
N LEU A 404 -18.45 3.32 17.57
CA LEU A 404 -19.52 2.33 17.74
C LEU A 404 -19.34 1.56 19.06
N PRO A 405 -20.43 0.99 19.59
CA PRO A 405 -20.37 0.23 20.84
C PRO A 405 -19.65 -1.11 20.65
N SER A 406 -18.99 -1.58 21.71
CA SER A 406 -18.48 -2.95 21.79
C SER A 406 -19.64 -3.93 21.64
N GLY A 407 -19.41 -5.02 20.91
CA GLY A 407 -20.39 -6.08 20.71
C GLY A 407 -21.21 -5.97 19.42
N LEU A 408 -21.13 -4.85 18.70
CA LEU A 408 -21.74 -4.71 17.38
C LEU A 408 -21.01 -5.62 16.37
N VAL A 409 -21.80 -6.34 15.56
CA VAL A 409 -21.31 -7.27 14.53
C VAL A 409 -21.81 -6.81 13.17
N CYS A 410 -20.94 -6.87 12.15
CA CYS A 410 -21.29 -6.68 10.76
C CYS A 410 -21.03 -7.98 9.99
N LEU A 411 -22.03 -8.47 9.27
CA LEU A 411 -21.98 -9.68 8.46
C LEU A 411 -22.34 -9.36 7.02
N ALA A 412 -21.62 -9.99 6.08
CA ALA A 412 -21.95 -9.92 4.67
C ALA A 412 -21.87 -11.29 4.01
N THR A 413 -22.75 -11.56 3.04
CA THR A 413 -22.63 -12.75 2.18
C THR A 413 -21.43 -12.61 1.25
N ASN A 414 -21.30 -11.44 0.64
CA ASN A 414 -20.28 -11.09 -0.34
C ASN A 414 -19.65 -9.72 0.01
N GLN A 415 -18.33 -9.67 -0.04
CA GLN A 415 -17.51 -8.47 0.10
C GLN A 415 -16.80 -8.23 -1.24
N ILE A 416 -17.09 -7.11 -1.91
CA ILE A 416 -16.43 -6.77 -3.17
C ILE A 416 -14.99 -6.29 -2.96
N ALA A 417 -14.66 -5.85 -1.74
CA ALA A 417 -13.34 -5.39 -1.30
C ALA A 417 -12.94 -6.02 0.05
N GLY A 418 -13.12 -7.35 0.17
CA GLY A 418 -12.73 -8.10 1.37
C GLY A 418 -11.26 -7.91 1.75
N ARG A 419 -10.97 -7.71 3.04
CA ARG A 419 -9.62 -7.39 3.53
C ARG A 419 -8.92 -8.58 4.18
N GLY A 420 -7.62 -8.71 3.90
CA GLY A 420 -6.67 -9.56 4.62
C GLY A 420 -5.54 -8.75 5.27
N ARG A 421 -4.57 -9.42 5.89
CA ARG A 421 -3.39 -8.77 6.49
C ARG A 421 -2.46 -8.20 5.41
N GLY A 422 -1.87 -7.04 5.67
CA GLY A 422 -0.97 -6.38 4.74
C GLY A 422 -1.67 -5.99 3.44
N ARG A 423 -1.13 -6.46 2.30
CA ARG A 423 -1.71 -6.24 0.96
C ARG A 423 -2.67 -7.36 0.50
N ASN A 424 -2.87 -8.39 1.32
CA ASN A 424 -3.74 -9.52 0.94
C ASN A 424 -5.21 -9.11 1.00
N SER A 425 -6.03 -9.68 0.10
CA SER A 425 -7.47 -9.55 0.14
C SER A 425 -8.13 -10.85 0.63
N TRP A 426 -9.36 -10.73 1.14
CA TRP A 426 -10.19 -11.89 1.43
C TRP A 426 -11.10 -12.19 0.25
N VAL A 427 -10.90 -13.36 -0.36
CA VAL A 427 -11.73 -13.86 -1.48
C VAL A 427 -13.11 -14.25 -0.93
N SER A 428 -14.08 -13.37 -1.16
CA SER A 428 -15.42 -13.50 -0.60
C SER A 428 -16.31 -14.42 -1.44
N GLN A 429 -16.59 -15.62 -0.93
CA GLN A 429 -17.40 -16.62 -1.62
C GLN A 429 -18.77 -16.87 -0.99
N ALA A 430 -19.75 -17.12 -1.86
CA ALA A 430 -21.06 -17.60 -1.45
C ALA A 430 -20.90 -18.89 -0.65
N GLY A 431 -21.43 -18.89 0.58
CA GLY A 431 -21.29 -20.01 1.51
C GLY A 431 -20.20 -19.84 2.56
N ALA A 432 -19.24 -18.93 2.38
CA ALA A 432 -18.35 -18.54 3.47
C ALA A 432 -19.13 -17.78 4.56
N LEU A 433 -18.65 -17.86 5.80
CA LEU A 433 -19.09 -17.08 6.93
C LEU A 433 -18.08 -15.95 7.14
N GLN A 434 -18.52 -14.72 6.87
CA GLN A 434 -17.65 -13.54 6.85
C GLN A 434 -18.29 -12.44 7.68
N PHE A 435 -17.60 -12.02 8.73
CA PHE A 435 -18.14 -11.07 9.68
C PHE A 435 -17.02 -10.31 10.37
N SER A 436 -17.33 -9.11 10.84
CA SER A 436 -16.45 -8.31 11.69
C SER A 436 -17.20 -7.92 12.97
N PHE A 437 -16.50 -7.76 14.09
CA PHE A 437 -17.11 -7.31 15.34
C PHE A 437 -16.19 -6.40 16.15
N ILE A 438 -16.80 -5.58 17.00
CA ILE A 438 -16.10 -4.54 17.77
C ILE A 438 -15.86 -4.98 19.21
N ILE A 439 -14.62 -4.81 19.68
CA ILE A 439 -14.25 -4.92 21.09
C ILE A 439 -13.60 -3.62 21.55
N ARG A 440 -14.05 -3.10 22.70
CA ARG A 440 -13.36 -2.01 23.41
C ARG A 440 -12.60 -2.61 24.58
N HIS A 441 -11.27 -2.54 24.49
CA HIS A 441 -10.36 -3.15 25.45
C HIS A 441 -9.62 -2.08 26.23
N SER A 442 -9.79 -2.04 27.56
CA SER A 442 -9.22 -0.99 28.40
C SER A 442 -7.73 -1.22 28.68
N LEU A 443 -6.93 -0.15 28.65
CA LEU A 443 -5.53 -0.19 29.08
C LEU A 443 -5.34 -0.53 30.56
N LYS A 444 -6.37 -0.38 31.39
CA LYS A 444 -6.32 -0.71 32.83
C LYS A 444 -6.23 -2.21 33.10
N LEU A 445 -6.32 -3.04 32.06
CA LEU A 445 -6.25 -4.50 32.14
C LEU A 445 -4.82 -4.99 31.94
N ASP A 446 -3.90 -4.60 32.83
CA ASP A 446 -2.45 -4.85 32.69
C ASP A 446 -2.07 -6.34 32.50
N LYS A 447 -2.92 -7.26 33.00
CA LYS A 447 -2.73 -8.71 32.86
C LYS A 447 -3.20 -9.28 31.52
N SER A 448 -3.80 -8.44 30.68
CA SER A 448 -4.52 -8.84 29.47
C SER A 448 -3.99 -8.10 28.25
N PRO A 449 -2.76 -8.37 27.77
CA PRO A 449 -2.20 -7.64 26.63
C PRO A 449 -3.07 -7.76 25.37
N VAL A 450 -3.37 -6.62 24.74
CA VAL A 450 -4.28 -6.52 23.58
C VAL A 450 -3.90 -7.45 22.41
N VAL A 451 -2.62 -7.79 22.27
CA VAL A 451 -2.10 -8.68 21.23
C VAL A 451 -2.75 -10.07 21.26
N PHE A 452 -3.22 -10.54 22.42
CA PHE A 452 -3.81 -11.87 22.57
C PHE A 452 -5.24 -11.99 22.03
N ILE A 453 -5.89 -10.87 21.70
CA ILE A 453 -7.26 -10.87 21.14
C ILE A 453 -7.33 -11.69 19.86
N GLN A 454 -6.33 -11.62 18.98
CA GLN A 454 -6.29 -12.44 17.75
C GLN A 454 -6.22 -13.95 18.04
N TYR A 455 -5.57 -14.35 19.15
CA TYR A 455 -5.41 -15.74 19.56
C TYR A 455 -6.71 -16.28 20.15
N LEU A 456 -7.36 -15.47 20.99
CA LEU A 456 -8.68 -15.76 21.53
C LEU A 456 -9.71 -15.94 20.41
N THR A 457 -9.70 -15.06 19.40
CA THR A 457 -10.60 -15.17 18.25
C THR A 457 -10.33 -16.42 17.41
N ALA A 458 -9.07 -16.71 17.08
CA ALA A 458 -8.74 -17.92 16.32
C ALA A 458 -9.16 -19.19 17.06
N LEU A 459 -8.91 -19.23 18.37
CA LEU A 459 -9.32 -20.35 19.22
C LEU A 459 -10.84 -20.44 19.33
N ALA A 460 -11.54 -19.32 19.50
CA ALA A 460 -13.00 -19.29 19.58
C ALA A 460 -13.65 -19.85 18.31
N ILE A 461 -13.10 -19.57 17.12
CA ILE A 461 -13.61 -20.15 15.88
C ILE A 461 -13.42 -21.67 15.87
N VAL A 462 -12.25 -22.18 16.26
CA VAL A 462 -12.03 -23.64 16.33
C VAL A 462 -12.93 -24.30 17.37
N GLU A 463 -13.02 -23.74 18.58
CA GLU A 463 -13.81 -24.30 19.68
C GLU A 463 -15.32 -24.16 19.46
N SER A 464 -15.77 -23.15 18.70
CA SER A 464 -17.18 -23.04 18.31
C SER A 464 -17.69 -24.27 17.56
N ILE A 465 -16.79 -25.04 16.93
CA ILE A 465 -17.08 -26.27 16.21
C ILE A 465 -16.67 -27.48 17.04
N ARG A 466 -15.40 -27.55 17.47
CA ARG A 466 -14.85 -28.72 18.18
C ARG A 466 -15.36 -28.88 19.60
N GLY A 467 -15.87 -27.82 20.23
CA GLY A 467 -16.49 -27.87 21.55
C GLY A 467 -17.90 -28.49 21.54
N ARG A 468 -18.46 -28.78 20.35
CA ARG A 468 -19.77 -29.41 20.22
C ARG A 468 -19.67 -30.91 20.41
N LYS A 469 -20.68 -31.47 21.08
CA LYS A 469 -20.79 -32.92 21.26
C LYS A 469 -20.80 -33.65 19.92
N GLY A 470 -19.84 -34.54 19.71
CA GLY A 470 -19.65 -35.33 18.49
C GLY A 470 -18.71 -34.71 17.45
N TYR A 471 -18.27 -33.46 17.62
CA TYR A 471 -17.38 -32.74 16.69
C TYR A 471 -15.94 -32.60 17.22
N GLU A 472 -15.62 -33.22 18.35
CA GLU A 472 -14.35 -33.06 19.08
C GLU A 472 -13.13 -33.44 18.23
N ASP A 473 -13.30 -34.45 17.38
CA ASP A 473 -12.25 -35.03 16.52
C ASP A 473 -12.14 -34.38 15.14
N VAL A 474 -13.01 -33.42 14.80
CA VAL A 474 -12.91 -32.68 13.52
C VAL A 474 -11.51 -32.07 13.41
N PRO A 475 -10.80 -32.27 12.28
CA PRO A 475 -9.37 -31.96 12.17
C PRO A 475 -9.07 -30.46 11.98
N LEU A 476 -9.87 -29.58 12.60
CA LEU A 476 -9.66 -28.13 12.63
C LEU A 476 -8.52 -27.77 13.59
N ARG A 477 -7.63 -26.90 13.12
CA ARG A 477 -6.42 -26.48 13.82
C ARG A 477 -6.12 -25.00 13.61
N VAL A 478 -5.41 -24.41 14.58
CA VAL A 478 -4.89 -23.04 14.48
C VAL A 478 -3.46 -23.08 13.92
N LYS A 479 -3.22 -22.34 12.83
CA LYS A 479 -1.87 -21.98 12.39
C LYS A 479 -1.55 -20.60 12.95
N TRP A 480 -0.54 -20.56 13.82
CA TRP A 480 -0.08 -19.31 14.44
C TRP A 480 0.18 -18.19 13.42
N PRO A 481 -0.18 -16.93 13.77
CA PRO A 481 -0.89 -16.57 15.01
C PRO A 481 -2.41 -16.78 14.93
N ASN A 482 -2.99 -16.75 13.72
CA ASN A 482 -4.40 -16.40 13.56
C ASN A 482 -5.12 -17.03 12.36
N ASP A 483 -4.48 -17.98 11.66
CA ASP A 483 -5.11 -18.70 10.55
C ASP A 483 -5.73 -20.02 11.01
N ILE A 484 -6.75 -20.47 10.28
CA ILE A 484 -7.47 -21.71 10.57
C ILE A 484 -7.25 -22.69 9.43
N TYR A 485 -6.82 -23.89 9.79
CA TYR A 485 -6.48 -24.96 8.85
C TYR A 485 -7.22 -26.24 9.20
N VAL A 486 -7.35 -27.10 8.20
CA VAL A 486 -7.69 -28.51 8.38
C VAL A 486 -6.50 -29.37 8.02
N ASP A 487 -6.25 -30.37 8.86
CA ASP A 487 -5.23 -31.39 8.62
C ASP A 487 -5.89 -32.62 8.01
N LEU A 488 -5.80 -32.75 6.68
CA LEU A 488 -6.46 -33.81 5.94
C LEU A 488 -5.47 -34.95 5.65
N PRO A 489 -5.77 -36.18 6.09
CA PRO A 489 -4.97 -37.35 5.73
C PRO A 489 -4.78 -37.44 4.21
N ASN A 490 -3.53 -37.58 3.76
CA ASN A 490 -3.13 -37.71 2.34
C ASN A 490 -3.32 -36.46 1.46
N GLN A 491 -3.91 -35.36 1.97
CA GLN A 491 -4.05 -34.09 1.21
C GLN A 491 -3.30 -32.92 1.84
N GLY A 492 -2.72 -33.13 3.02
CA GLY A 492 -1.95 -32.12 3.75
C GLY A 492 -2.82 -31.02 4.38
N LEU A 493 -2.17 -29.95 4.78
CA LEU A 493 -2.79 -28.82 5.46
C LEU A 493 -3.50 -27.91 4.46
N LYS A 494 -4.79 -27.66 4.68
CA LYS A 494 -5.57 -26.71 3.87
C LYS A 494 -6.12 -25.58 4.72
N LYS A 495 -5.89 -24.33 4.31
CA LYS A 495 -6.44 -23.15 4.98
C LYS A 495 -7.95 -23.10 4.75
N VAL A 496 -8.71 -22.92 5.81
CA VAL A 496 -10.19 -22.81 5.79
C VAL A 496 -10.68 -21.53 6.44
N GLY A 497 -9.79 -20.72 7.01
CA GLY A 497 -10.18 -19.43 7.56
C GLY A 497 -8.99 -18.62 8.05
N GLY A 498 -9.29 -17.41 8.49
CA GLY A 498 -8.33 -16.49 9.09
C GLY A 498 -9.02 -15.22 9.56
N LEU A 499 -8.26 -14.37 10.24
CA LEU A 499 -8.79 -13.13 10.79
C LEU A 499 -7.78 -11.98 10.69
N ILE A 500 -8.30 -10.76 10.82
CA ILE A 500 -7.54 -9.52 10.94
C ILE A 500 -8.04 -8.75 12.15
N VAL A 501 -7.15 -7.99 12.80
CA VAL A 501 -7.51 -7.12 13.91
C VAL A 501 -6.98 -5.73 13.60
N ASN A 502 -7.88 -4.78 13.36
CA ASN A 502 -7.54 -3.36 13.27
C ASN A 502 -7.75 -2.73 14.64
N SER A 503 -6.71 -2.12 15.20
CA SER A 503 -6.79 -1.39 16.46
C SER A 503 -6.73 0.11 16.22
N SER A 504 -7.65 0.84 16.85
CA SER A 504 -7.56 2.29 17.03
C SER A 504 -7.54 2.60 18.52
N PHE A 505 -6.87 3.67 18.92
CA PHE A 505 -6.73 4.04 20.33
C PHE A 505 -7.57 5.28 20.63
N ILE A 506 -8.46 5.19 21.62
CA ILE A 506 -9.39 6.26 22.00
C ILE A 506 -9.54 6.29 23.52
N ARG A 507 -9.14 7.39 24.18
CA ARG A 507 -9.41 7.70 25.61
C ARG A 507 -9.17 6.48 26.54
N ASP A 508 -7.94 5.96 26.53
CA ASP A 508 -7.46 4.82 27.34
C ASP A 508 -8.04 3.44 27.00
N GLU A 509 -8.65 3.30 25.82
CA GLU A 509 -9.14 2.03 25.31
C GLU A 509 -8.62 1.78 23.89
N PHE A 510 -8.32 0.52 23.58
CA PHE A 510 -8.23 0.04 22.22
C PHE A 510 -9.63 -0.28 21.71
N LEU A 511 -10.07 0.42 20.66
CA LEU A 511 -11.19 0.01 19.83
C LEU A 511 -10.65 -0.92 18.76
N LEU A 512 -10.99 -2.20 18.88
CA LEU A 512 -10.60 -3.28 18.01
C LEU A 512 -11.76 -3.64 17.09
N VAL A 513 -11.51 -3.62 15.79
CA VAL A 513 -12.41 -4.21 14.79
C VAL A 513 -11.78 -5.50 14.31
N ILE A 514 -12.43 -6.61 14.64
CA ILE A 514 -11.92 -7.97 14.42
C ILE A 514 -12.70 -8.58 13.25
N GLY A 515 -12.06 -8.68 12.09
CA GLY A 515 -12.63 -9.26 10.88
C GLY A 515 -12.26 -10.73 10.75
N CYS A 516 -13.25 -11.58 10.51
CA CYS A 516 -13.13 -13.03 10.41
C CYS A 516 -13.70 -13.53 9.09
N GLY A 517 -12.95 -14.39 8.41
CA GLY A 517 -13.38 -15.13 7.22
C GLY A 517 -13.22 -16.62 7.43
N VAL A 518 -14.32 -17.37 7.29
CA VAL A 518 -14.35 -18.83 7.47
C VAL A 518 -15.05 -19.50 6.29
N ASN A 519 -14.39 -20.46 5.68
CA ASN A 519 -14.92 -21.25 4.59
C ASN A 519 -15.87 -22.33 5.14
N LEU A 520 -17.15 -22.00 5.31
CA LEU A 520 -18.11 -22.92 5.95
C LEU A 520 -18.78 -23.85 4.94
N ASN A 521 -19.29 -23.30 3.83
CA ASN A 521 -20.07 -24.01 2.80
C ASN A 521 -19.58 -23.80 1.36
N ASN A 522 -18.55 -22.98 1.16
CA ASN A 522 -18.02 -22.61 -0.15
C ASN A 522 -16.98 -23.61 -0.67
N THR A 523 -17.07 -23.97 -1.94
CA THR A 523 -16.15 -24.92 -2.61
C THR A 523 -14.84 -24.30 -3.09
N HIS A 524 -14.73 -22.97 -3.06
CA HIS A 524 -13.57 -22.20 -3.54
C HIS A 524 -13.17 -21.10 -2.54
N PRO A 525 -11.91 -20.61 -2.60
CA PRO A 525 -10.79 -21.16 -3.36
C PRO A 525 -10.20 -22.43 -2.71
N THR A 526 -10.58 -22.75 -1.47
CA THR A 526 -10.12 -23.95 -0.75
C THR A 526 -11.31 -24.80 -0.28
N VAL A 527 -11.06 -25.75 0.63
CA VAL A 527 -12.10 -26.64 1.16
C VAL A 527 -13.01 -25.95 2.17
N SER A 528 -14.28 -26.36 2.20
CA SER A 528 -15.23 -25.92 3.22
C SER A 528 -15.18 -26.81 4.46
N ILE A 529 -15.46 -26.23 5.62
CA ILE A 529 -15.56 -26.97 6.89
C ILE A 529 -16.65 -28.04 6.82
N ASN A 530 -17.80 -27.76 6.19
CA ASN A 530 -18.86 -28.76 6.09
C ASN A 530 -18.51 -29.92 5.16
N ASP A 531 -17.71 -29.70 4.11
CA ASP A 531 -17.18 -30.81 3.30
C ASP A 531 -16.19 -31.65 4.12
N VAL A 532 -15.37 -31.00 4.94
CA VAL A 532 -14.44 -31.69 5.85
C VAL A 532 -15.21 -32.53 6.87
N ILE A 533 -16.27 -31.98 7.48
CA ILE A 533 -17.14 -32.71 8.42
C ILE A 533 -17.78 -33.91 7.72
N LYS A 534 -18.38 -33.70 6.55
CA LYS A 534 -19.03 -34.77 5.78
C LYS A 534 -18.06 -35.90 5.41
N ASN A 535 -16.83 -35.56 5.02
CA ASN A 535 -15.81 -36.55 4.65
C ASN A 535 -15.18 -37.23 5.86
N HIS A 536 -15.05 -36.53 6.98
CA HIS A 536 -14.46 -37.05 8.22
C HIS A 536 -15.44 -37.98 8.97
N ASN A 537 -16.70 -37.56 9.11
CA ASN A 537 -17.75 -38.35 9.72
C ASN A 537 -19.13 -37.99 9.12
N PRO A 538 -19.63 -38.79 8.16
CA PRO A 538 -20.92 -38.54 7.49
C PRO A 538 -22.15 -38.53 8.41
N SER A 539 -22.05 -39.04 9.64
CA SER A 539 -23.15 -39.03 10.61
C SER A 539 -23.34 -37.68 11.29
N LEU A 540 -22.33 -36.81 11.24
CA LEU A 540 -22.41 -35.47 11.81
C LEU A 540 -23.30 -34.58 10.94
N LYS A 541 -24.09 -33.74 11.60
CA LYS A 541 -24.94 -32.78 10.90
C LYS A 541 -24.09 -31.68 10.27
N LYS A 542 -24.54 -31.22 9.11
CA LYS A 542 -24.04 -29.99 8.49
C LYS A 542 -24.28 -28.82 9.44
N LEU A 543 -23.31 -27.91 9.51
CA LEU A 543 -23.39 -26.71 10.35
C LEU A 543 -23.93 -25.53 9.56
N ASP A 544 -24.89 -24.82 10.16
CA ASP A 544 -25.49 -23.60 9.61
C ASP A 544 -24.72 -22.34 10.05
N LYS A 545 -24.74 -21.28 9.22
CA LYS A 545 -23.92 -20.07 9.44
C LYS A 545 -24.33 -19.34 10.72
N GLU A 546 -25.63 -19.25 10.94
CA GLU A 546 -26.30 -18.59 12.06
C GLU A 546 -25.86 -19.21 13.38
N ASP A 547 -25.89 -20.54 13.43
CA ASP A 547 -25.53 -21.30 14.61
C ASP A 547 -24.03 -21.26 14.88
N VAL A 548 -23.18 -21.38 13.84
CA VAL A 548 -21.73 -21.24 13.99
C VAL A 548 -21.36 -19.85 14.48
N LEU A 549 -21.91 -18.77 13.88
CA LEU A 549 -21.61 -17.41 14.32
C LEU A 549 -22.01 -17.17 15.78
N ALA A 550 -23.19 -17.62 16.18
CA ALA A 550 -23.65 -17.54 17.57
C ALA A 550 -22.66 -18.23 18.53
N HIS A 551 -22.23 -19.45 18.21
CA HIS A 551 -21.24 -20.18 19.00
C HIS A 551 -19.88 -19.48 19.04
N VAL A 552 -19.41 -18.91 17.91
CA VAL A 552 -18.16 -18.14 17.88
C VAL A 552 -18.20 -16.96 18.83
N LEU A 553 -19.28 -16.16 18.77
CA LEU A 553 -19.42 -14.96 19.60
C LEU A 553 -19.48 -15.31 21.09
N VAL A 554 -20.25 -16.34 21.46
CA VAL A 554 -20.36 -16.81 22.86
C VAL A 554 -19.05 -17.40 23.36
N THR A 555 -18.38 -18.21 22.54
CA THR A 555 -17.09 -18.82 22.91
C THR A 555 -16.01 -17.74 23.06
N PHE A 556 -15.96 -16.77 22.15
CA PHE A 556 -15.04 -15.65 22.27
C PHE A 556 -15.33 -14.82 23.51
N GLU A 557 -16.61 -14.50 23.78
CA GLU A 557 -17.01 -13.70 24.95
C GLU A 557 -16.58 -14.38 26.26
N LYS A 558 -16.77 -15.70 26.37
CA LYS A 558 -16.27 -16.53 27.48
C LYS A 558 -14.75 -16.43 27.63
N LEU A 559 -14.01 -16.70 26.55
CA LEU A 559 -12.54 -16.66 26.57
C LEU A 559 -12.02 -15.26 26.90
N TYR A 560 -12.68 -14.21 26.42
CA TYR A 560 -12.32 -12.82 26.68
C TYR A 560 -12.54 -12.42 28.15
N ILE A 561 -13.65 -12.87 28.76
CA ILE A 561 -13.90 -12.63 30.20
C ILE A 561 -12.83 -13.32 31.04
N ASP A 562 -12.59 -14.62 30.79
CA ASP A 562 -11.55 -15.38 31.50
C ASP A 562 -10.16 -14.75 31.32
N PHE A 563 -9.87 -14.25 30.12
CA PHE A 563 -8.65 -13.51 29.83
C PHE A 563 -8.54 -12.21 30.63
N CYS A 564 -9.60 -11.39 30.66
CA CYS A 564 -9.60 -10.14 31.42
C CYS A 564 -9.39 -10.37 32.93
N GLU A 565 -9.93 -11.46 33.47
CA GLU A 565 -9.82 -11.79 34.90
C GLU A 565 -8.48 -12.44 35.27
N LYS A 566 -8.04 -13.42 34.48
CA LYS A 566 -6.95 -14.34 34.82
C LYS A 566 -5.65 -14.02 34.07
N GLY A 567 -5.70 -13.19 33.04
CA GLY A 567 -4.61 -12.95 32.11
C GLY A 567 -4.26 -14.20 31.28
N MET A 568 -3.13 -14.13 30.58
CA MET A 568 -2.56 -15.30 29.90
C MET A 568 -2.04 -16.31 30.91
N GLY A 569 -2.51 -17.55 30.81
CA GLY A 569 -2.08 -18.61 31.71
C GLY A 569 -2.33 -19.99 31.15
N LYS A 570 -2.00 -21.00 31.96
CA LYS A 570 -2.11 -22.42 31.61
C LYS A 570 -3.50 -22.80 31.11
N TRP A 571 -4.56 -22.21 31.69
CA TRP A 571 -5.95 -22.44 31.30
C TRP A 571 -6.19 -22.17 29.79
N PHE A 572 -5.54 -21.15 29.24
CA PHE A 572 -5.63 -20.80 27.82
C PHE A 572 -4.58 -21.55 27.00
N LEU A 573 -3.31 -21.54 27.44
CA LEU A 573 -2.19 -22.08 26.67
C LEU A 573 -2.34 -23.60 26.44
N ASP A 574 -2.78 -24.36 27.43
CA ASP A 574 -3.00 -25.80 27.27
C ASP A 574 -4.08 -26.07 26.21
N LEU A 575 -5.18 -25.31 26.25
CA LEU A 575 -6.24 -25.43 25.26
C LEU A 575 -5.75 -25.00 23.87
N TYR A 576 -5.11 -23.82 23.75
CA TYR A 576 -4.56 -23.31 22.51
C TYR A 576 -3.56 -24.28 21.86
N TYR A 577 -2.62 -24.82 22.64
CA TYR A 577 -1.65 -25.80 22.15
C TYR A 577 -2.26 -27.16 21.82
N SER A 578 -3.37 -27.54 22.44
CA SER A 578 -4.13 -28.73 22.01
C SER A 578 -4.83 -28.54 20.65
N ARG A 579 -4.93 -27.30 20.17
CA ARG A 579 -5.63 -26.93 18.94
C ARG A 579 -4.71 -26.43 17.82
N TRP A 580 -3.49 -26.01 18.11
CA TRP A 580 -2.58 -25.49 17.08
C TRP A 580 -1.81 -26.57 16.32
N LEU A 581 -1.07 -26.18 15.27
CA LEU A 581 -0.30 -27.10 14.41
C LEU A 581 1.17 -27.29 14.81
N HIS A 582 1.68 -26.51 15.77
CA HIS A 582 3.11 -26.19 15.82
C HIS A 582 3.91 -26.93 16.89
N SER A 583 3.25 -27.61 17.83
CA SER A 583 3.94 -28.34 18.90
C SER A 583 5.02 -29.26 18.34
N ASN A 584 6.26 -29.03 18.76
CA ASN A 584 7.42 -29.85 18.43
C ASN A 584 7.80 -29.88 16.93
N LYS A 585 7.25 -28.99 16.10
CA LYS A 585 7.63 -28.90 14.69
C LYS A 585 9.08 -28.46 14.55
N LEU A 586 9.83 -29.16 13.70
CA LEU A 586 11.19 -28.78 13.31
C LEU A 586 11.09 -27.72 12.21
N VAL A 587 11.92 -26.68 12.32
CA VAL A 587 11.98 -25.56 11.39
C VAL A 587 13.42 -25.18 11.13
N THR A 588 13.66 -24.54 9.99
CA THR A 588 14.95 -23.95 9.66
C THR A 588 14.82 -22.43 9.71
N LEU A 589 15.62 -21.78 10.55
CA LEU A 589 15.61 -20.34 10.75
C LEU A 589 16.58 -19.68 9.77
N THR A 590 16.09 -19.29 8.60
CA THR A 590 16.91 -18.71 7.53
C THR A 590 17.55 -17.36 7.90
N THR A 591 16.93 -16.62 8.82
CA THR A 591 17.45 -15.36 9.38
C THR A 591 18.53 -15.56 10.45
N HIS A 592 18.83 -16.81 10.80
CA HIS A 592 19.79 -17.19 11.83
C HIS A 592 20.73 -18.28 11.29
N ASP A 593 21.38 -18.01 10.16
CA ASP A 593 22.36 -18.91 9.52
C ASP A 593 21.82 -20.32 9.21
N ASN A 594 20.53 -20.40 8.84
CA ASN A 594 19.81 -21.67 8.62
C ASN A 594 19.84 -22.61 9.84
N GLU A 595 19.83 -22.05 11.06
CA GLU A 595 19.76 -22.83 12.30
C GLU A 595 18.53 -23.76 12.29
N ARG A 596 18.73 -25.03 12.64
CA ARG A 596 17.62 -25.95 12.90
C ARG A 596 17.09 -25.74 14.30
N ALA A 597 15.81 -25.42 14.40
CA ALA A 597 15.14 -25.19 15.67
C ALA A 597 13.83 -25.98 15.76
N LYS A 598 13.35 -26.13 16.98
CA LYS A 598 12.08 -26.78 17.32
C LYS A 598 11.14 -25.77 17.93
N ILE A 599 9.91 -25.68 17.43
CA ILE A 599 8.88 -24.81 17.99
C ILE A 599 8.38 -25.37 19.33
N VAL A 600 8.39 -24.53 20.37
CA VAL A 600 8.05 -24.92 21.75
C VAL A 600 6.85 -24.20 22.34
N GLY A 601 6.47 -23.03 21.80
CA GLY A 601 5.39 -22.26 22.40
C GLY A 601 5.25 -20.85 21.82
N ILE A 602 4.54 -20.02 22.56
CA ILE A 602 4.48 -18.57 22.38
C ILE A 602 4.84 -17.87 23.69
N THR A 603 5.43 -16.68 23.60
CA THR A 603 5.73 -15.87 24.79
C THR A 603 4.43 -15.39 25.45
N SER A 604 4.42 -15.34 26.79
CA SER A 604 3.22 -15.00 27.58
C SER A 604 2.87 -13.51 27.59
N ASP A 605 3.79 -12.66 27.17
CA ASP A 605 3.69 -11.19 27.18
C ASP A 605 3.26 -10.61 25.81
N TYR A 606 3.87 -11.10 24.74
CA TYR A 606 3.71 -10.57 23.37
C TYR A 606 3.18 -11.60 22.36
N GLY A 607 3.05 -12.88 22.76
CA GLY A 607 2.59 -13.94 21.88
C GLY A 607 3.59 -14.30 20.77
N MET A 608 4.87 -13.92 20.90
CA MET A 608 5.89 -14.23 19.88
C MET A 608 6.14 -15.74 19.83
N LEU A 609 6.40 -16.31 18.65
CA LEU A 609 6.64 -17.74 18.51
C LEU A 609 8.00 -18.10 19.10
N GLU A 610 8.04 -19.07 20.01
CA GLU A 610 9.27 -19.53 20.65
C GLU A 610 9.83 -20.77 19.95
N ALA A 611 11.11 -20.72 19.60
CA ALA A 611 11.86 -21.84 19.04
C ALA A 611 13.15 -22.10 19.85
N VAL A 612 13.57 -23.35 19.93
CA VAL A 612 14.79 -23.78 20.62
C VAL A 612 15.68 -24.53 19.63
N SER A 613 16.97 -24.22 19.58
CA SER A 613 17.91 -24.94 18.70
C SER A 613 17.88 -26.44 18.98
N VAL A 614 17.96 -27.23 17.91
CA VAL A 614 18.11 -28.68 18.00
C VAL A 614 19.49 -29.06 18.52
N ASP A 615 20.51 -28.25 18.21
CA ASP A 615 21.92 -28.57 18.47
C ASP A 615 22.41 -27.96 19.80
N ASP A 616 21.86 -26.83 20.27
CA ASP A 616 22.07 -26.30 21.63
C ASP A 616 20.74 -25.88 22.29
N PRO A 617 20.18 -26.69 23.22
CA PRO A 617 18.92 -26.37 23.92
C PRO A 617 18.93 -25.06 24.72
N ARG A 618 20.09 -24.44 24.96
CA ARG A 618 20.21 -23.13 25.61
C ARG A 618 19.96 -21.97 24.63
N LYS A 619 20.13 -22.20 23.33
CA LYS A 619 19.89 -21.21 22.27
C LYS A 619 18.39 -21.16 21.97
N LYS A 620 17.73 -20.09 22.41
CA LYS A 620 16.31 -19.82 22.18
C LYS A 620 16.11 -18.64 21.25
N PHE A 621 15.06 -18.70 20.45
CA PHE A 621 14.69 -17.67 19.50
C PHE A 621 13.23 -17.28 19.69
N THR A 622 12.95 -15.99 19.55
CA THR A 622 11.61 -15.42 19.55
C THR A 622 11.32 -14.82 18.18
N LEU A 623 10.29 -15.32 17.51
CA LEU A 623 9.97 -14.96 16.14
C LEU A 623 8.70 -14.11 16.09
N GLN A 624 8.78 -13.01 15.34
CA GLN A 624 7.67 -12.09 15.16
C GLN A 624 6.73 -12.54 14.03
N PRO A 625 5.42 -12.22 14.12
CA PRO A 625 4.44 -12.62 13.12
C PRO A 625 4.54 -11.84 11.79
N ASP A 626 5.16 -10.66 11.76
CA ASP A 626 5.15 -9.72 10.61
C ASP A 626 6.47 -9.63 9.83
N GLY A 627 7.25 -10.72 9.79
CA GLY A 627 8.50 -10.77 9.01
C GLY A 627 9.02 -12.18 8.69
N ASN A 628 8.30 -13.23 9.11
CA ASN A 628 8.73 -14.62 8.96
C ASN A 628 7.70 -15.39 8.12
N SER A 629 8.13 -15.99 7.01
CA SER A 629 7.29 -16.93 6.25
C SER A 629 7.39 -18.33 6.88
N PHE A 630 6.29 -18.76 7.52
CA PHE A 630 6.19 -20.11 8.06
C PHE A 630 5.71 -21.08 6.96
N ASP A 631 6.67 -21.59 6.20
CA ASP A 631 6.47 -22.56 5.11
C ASP A 631 6.59 -23.99 5.65
N MET A 632 5.44 -24.59 5.99
CA MET A 632 5.35 -25.99 6.43
C MET A 632 5.29 -26.99 5.27
N LEU A 633 5.26 -26.55 4.02
CA LEU A 633 5.15 -27.43 2.85
C LEU A 633 6.52 -27.81 2.27
N LYS A 634 7.59 -27.13 2.69
CA LYS A 634 9.00 -27.49 2.41
C LYS A 634 9.53 -28.70 3.18
N ASP A 635 8.66 -29.64 3.56
CA ASP A 635 9.04 -30.97 4.11
C ASP A 635 9.23 -32.04 3.02
N THR A 636 9.29 -31.65 1.74
CA THR A 636 9.78 -32.54 0.68
C THR A 636 11.21 -32.18 0.32
N VAL A 637 12.11 -33.14 0.56
CA VAL A 637 13.47 -33.18 0.01
C VAL A 637 13.34 -33.01 -1.50
N MET A 638 13.67 -31.82 -2.02
CA MET A 638 14.12 -31.74 -3.40
C MET A 638 15.49 -32.40 -3.46
N PRO A 639 15.74 -33.30 -4.43
CA PRO A 639 17.11 -33.71 -4.70
C PRO A 639 17.94 -32.46 -5.03
N PRO A 640 19.24 -32.43 -4.68
CA PRO A 640 20.13 -31.38 -5.16
C PRO A 640 19.98 -31.27 -6.68
N HIS A 641 19.92 -30.04 -7.17
CA HIS A 641 19.98 -29.71 -8.59
C HIS A 641 21.08 -30.56 -9.27
N PRO A 642 20.80 -31.24 -10.40
CA PRO A 642 21.80 -32.05 -11.07
C PRO A 642 22.85 -31.12 -11.64
N GLY A 643 24.09 -31.29 -11.18
CA GLY A 643 25.24 -30.58 -11.72
C GLY A 643 26.09 -30.01 -10.61
N LEU A 644 26.70 -30.90 -9.83
CA LEU A 644 28.02 -30.72 -9.19
C LEU A 644 28.51 -31.99 -8.43
N ASP A 645 27.90 -33.16 -8.64
CA ASP A 645 28.41 -34.42 -8.10
C ASP A 645 29.44 -35.02 -9.07
N GLY A 646 30.72 -34.75 -8.82
CA GLY A 646 31.84 -35.34 -9.55
C GLY A 646 33.19 -34.61 -9.53
N LEU A 647 33.38 -33.56 -8.71
CA LEU A 647 34.65 -32.81 -8.68
C LEU A 647 35.41 -33.08 -7.37
N ALA A 648 36.60 -33.66 -7.49
CA ALA A 648 37.37 -34.18 -6.36
C ALA A 648 38.29 -33.14 -5.70
N ASN A 649 38.53 -31.96 -6.30
CA ASN A 649 39.28 -30.87 -5.70
C ASN A 649 39.05 -29.51 -6.38
N MET A 650 39.52 -28.43 -5.73
CA MET A 650 39.35 -27.03 -6.15
C MET A 650 40.20 -26.63 -7.39
N GLU A 651 41.11 -27.49 -7.87
CA GLU A 651 41.96 -27.20 -9.04
C GLU A 651 41.26 -27.53 -10.36
N GLU A 652 40.39 -28.54 -10.41
CA GLU A 652 39.58 -28.81 -11.62
C GLU A 652 38.58 -27.68 -11.92
N LEU A 653 38.20 -26.89 -10.90
CA LEU A 653 37.35 -25.71 -11.04
C LEU A 653 38.09 -24.48 -11.61
N LYS A 654 39.43 -24.44 -11.52
CA LYS A 654 40.25 -23.35 -12.08
C LYS A 654 40.52 -23.51 -13.58
N HIS A 655 40.49 -24.73 -14.10
CA HIS A 655 40.73 -24.99 -15.53
C HIS A 655 39.48 -24.87 -16.43
N LEU A 656 38.31 -24.64 -15.84
CA LEU A 656 37.07 -24.28 -16.56
C LEU A 656 36.74 -22.78 -16.49
N CYS A 657 37.65 -21.97 -15.92
CA CYS A 657 37.52 -20.51 -15.85
C CYS A 657 38.48 -19.84 -16.86
N PRO A 658 37.97 -19.10 -17.87
CA PRO A 658 38.82 -18.44 -18.87
C PRO A 658 39.74 -17.34 -18.31
N ALA A 659 39.51 -16.88 -17.07
CA ALA A 659 40.13 -15.67 -16.52
C ALA A 659 41.53 -15.87 -15.89
N PHE A 660 42.06 -17.10 -15.79
CA PHE A 660 43.30 -17.35 -15.04
C PHE A 660 44.57 -17.60 -15.85
N SER A 661 44.56 -17.44 -17.18
CA SER A 661 45.80 -17.72 -17.92
C SER A 661 46.87 -16.62 -17.81
N LYS A 662 46.59 -15.37 -17.38
CA LYS A 662 47.61 -14.26 -17.34
C LYS A 662 47.52 -13.16 -16.24
N GLY A 663 46.99 -13.42 -15.03
CA GLY A 663 47.26 -12.59 -13.82
C GLY A 663 46.32 -11.39 -13.52
N CYS A 664 46.11 -11.06 -12.24
CA CYS A 664 45.10 -10.10 -11.72
C CYS A 664 45.72 -8.89 -10.97
N PRO A 665 45.23 -7.65 -11.17
CA PRO A 665 45.84 -6.42 -10.65
C PRO A 665 45.50 -6.05 -9.18
N TYR A 666 44.83 -6.91 -8.41
CA TYR A 666 44.79 -6.74 -6.94
C TYR A 666 46.04 -7.27 -6.23
N ALA A 667 47.07 -7.62 -6.99
CA ALA A 667 48.33 -8.11 -6.44
C ALA A 667 49.19 -7.01 -5.77
N VAL A 668 48.86 -5.73 -5.92
CA VAL A 668 49.68 -4.61 -5.41
C VAL A 668 48.84 -3.61 -4.61
N LEU A 669 48.38 -4.02 -3.43
CA LEU A 669 47.94 -3.10 -2.38
C LEU A 669 48.69 -3.50 -1.10
N GLU A 670 49.88 -2.97 -0.92
CA GLU A 670 50.77 -3.33 0.20
C GLU A 670 50.55 -2.52 1.48
N GLU A 671 49.67 -1.51 1.53
CA GLU A 671 49.47 -0.75 2.78
C GLU A 671 48.01 -0.71 3.24
N VAL A 672 47.81 -1.47 4.31
CA VAL A 672 46.64 -1.56 5.18
C VAL A 672 46.81 -0.48 6.25
N ASP A 673 46.02 0.59 6.19
CA ASP A 673 45.57 1.41 7.34
C ASP A 673 45.08 2.79 6.87
N SER A 674 43.88 2.87 6.30
CA SER A 674 42.92 3.94 6.59
C SER A 674 41.64 3.72 5.79
N LEU A 675 40.51 3.91 6.48
CA LEU A 675 39.12 3.78 6.03
C LEU A 675 38.56 2.35 6.00
N ALA A 676 38.14 1.94 7.20
CA ALA A 676 37.18 0.88 7.42
C ALA A 676 35.86 1.16 6.69
N VAL A 677 35.66 0.52 5.54
CA VAL A 677 34.34 0.22 4.99
C VAL A 677 34.32 -1.26 4.63
N SER A 678 33.35 -1.96 5.19
CA SER A 678 33.21 -3.41 5.19
C SER A 678 33.27 -4.04 3.78
N HIS A 679 33.88 -5.21 3.68
CA HIS A 679 33.98 -6.10 2.50
C HIS A 679 32.65 -6.49 1.81
N GLY A 680 31.51 -5.94 2.22
CA GLY A 680 30.23 -6.15 1.55
C GLY A 680 29.98 -5.24 0.33
N GLU A 681 30.69 -4.11 0.20
CA GLU A 681 30.34 -3.09 -0.80
C GLU A 681 31.06 -3.20 -2.15
N LEU A 682 32.24 -3.83 -2.21
CA LEU A 682 32.92 -4.13 -3.48
C LEU A 682 32.18 -5.17 -4.33
N SER A 683 31.33 -6.00 -3.71
CA SER A 683 30.47 -6.98 -4.39
C SER A 683 29.21 -6.37 -5.03
N ARG A 684 28.93 -5.08 -4.79
CA ARG A 684 27.68 -4.42 -5.17
C ARG A 684 27.80 -3.34 -6.25
N CYS A 685 29.00 -3.06 -6.78
CA CYS A 685 29.17 -2.09 -7.85
C CYS A 685 28.75 -2.67 -9.22
N PRO A 686 27.71 -2.14 -9.89
CA PRO A 686 27.27 -2.64 -11.20
C PRO A 686 28.22 -2.29 -12.35
N ALA A 687 29.12 -1.31 -12.16
CA ALA A 687 30.07 -0.88 -13.18
C ALA A 687 31.24 -1.87 -13.40
N PHE A 688 31.35 -2.90 -12.56
CA PHE A 688 32.40 -3.93 -12.65
C PHE A 688 31.84 -5.34 -12.76
N LYS A 689 30.57 -5.48 -13.18
CA LYS A 689 29.92 -6.77 -13.36
C LYS A 689 30.46 -7.57 -14.57
N ASP A 690 31.13 -6.87 -15.50
CA ASP A 690 31.70 -7.43 -16.75
C ASP A 690 33.24 -7.22 -16.87
N GLY A 691 33.92 -6.84 -15.79
CA GLY A 691 35.37 -6.58 -15.75
C GLY A 691 35.78 -5.14 -16.11
N CYS A 692 36.92 -4.67 -15.57
CA CYS A 692 37.46 -3.34 -15.87
C CYS A 692 38.16 -3.34 -17.26
N PRO A 693 37.67 -2.58 -18.26
CA PRO A 693 38.24 -2.57 -19.62
C PRO A 693 39.65 -1.95 -19.71
N PHE A 694 40.17 -1.38 -18.62
CA PHE A 694 41.50 -0.77 -18.56
C PHE A 694 42.48 -1.56 -17.70
N SER A 695 42.07 -2.74 -17.20
CA SER A 695 42.91 -3.61 -16.35
C SER A 695 44.18 -4.12 -17.04
N THR A 696 44.30 -3.95 -18.36
CA THR A 696 45.41 -4.42 -19.18
C THR A 696 46.15 -3.31 -19.97
N LYS A 697 45.92 -2.02 -19.70
CA LYS A 697 46.57 -0.90 -20.41
C LYS A 697 47.52 -0.14 -19.48
N SER A 698 48.70 0.24 -19.98
CA SER A 698 49.66 1.06 -19.24
C SER A 698 49.20 2.53 -19.15
N GLU A 699 49.74 3.27 -18.18
CA GLU A 699 49.41 4.69 -17.97
C GLU A 699 49.69 5.53 -19.22
N GLN A 700 50.78 5.23 -19.94
CA GLN A 700 51.12 5.90 -21.21
C GLN A 700 50.15 5.52 -22.35
N GLU A 701 49.69 4.26 -22.44
CA GLU A 701 48.70 3.84 -23.46
C GLU A 701 47.32 4.48 -23.24
N ILE A 702 46.94 4.74 -21.99
CA ILE A 702 45.71 5.46 -21.64
C ILE A 702 45.86 6.95 -22.01
N VAL A 703 47.02 7.55 -21.75
CA VAL A 703 47.34 8.93 -22.15
C VAL A 703 47.37 9.08 -23.68
N ASP A 704 47.95 8.11 -24.40
CA ASP A 704 48.03 8.10 -25.86
C ASP A 704 46.65 7.87 -26.52
N LEU A 705 45.77 7.07 -25.89
CA LEU A 705 44.37 6.90 -26.31
C LEU A 705 43.55 8.17 -26.10
N MET A 706 43.80 8.91 -25.02
CA MET A 706 43.15 10.20 -24.76
C MET A 706 43.71 11.32 -25.65
N ALA A 707 44.99 11.28 -26.01
CA ALA A 707 45.61 12.23 -26.94
C ALA A 707 45.10 12.08 -28.39
N GLN A 708 44.52 10.92 -28.73
CA GLN A 708 43.87 10.64 -30.01
C GLN A 708 42.42 11.14 -30.08
N ILE A 709 41.86 11.60 -28.96
CA ILE A 709 40.55 12.25 -28.91
C ILE A 709 40.73 13.68 -29.45
N PRO A 710 40.01 14.10 -30.51
CA PRO A 710 40.06 15.47 -31.00
C PRO A 710 39.81 16.46 -29.85
N LYS A 711 40.49 17.61 -29.82
CA LYS A 711 40.29 18.64 -28.78
C LYS A 711 38.83 19.14 -28.69
N ASP A 712 38.06 18.82 -29.72
CA ASP A 712 36.71 19.23 -30.05
C ASP A 712 35.70 18.06 -29.92
N HIS A 713 36.07 16.97 -29.22
CA HIS A 713 35.27 15.74 -29.13
C HIS A 713 34.00 15.84 -28.24
N PRO A 714 32.86 15.28 -28.70
CA PRO A 714 31.54 15.48 -28.13
C PRO A 714 31.22 14.55 -26.93
N THR A 715 31.80 14.86 -25.76
CA THR A 715 31.01 14.96 -24.51
C THR A 715 30.13 16.23 -24.49
N LEU A 716 30.03 16.86 -25.65
CA LEU A 716 29.17 17.92 -26.16
C LEU A 716 28.53 17.43 -27.47
N ASN A 717 27.38 16.73 -27.39
CA ASN A 717 26.38 16.36 -28.43
C ASN A 717 26.76 16.06 -29.91
N MET A 718 26.10 15.01 -30.42
CA MET A 718 26.46 14.13 -31.56
C MET A 718 26.15 14.63 -32.99
N THR A 719 26.81 14.05 -34.01
CA THR A 719 26.26 13.07 -34.99
C THR A 719 27.38 12.54 -35.91
N GLU A 720 27.42 11.22 -36.13
CA GLU A 720 28.37 10.44 -36.95
C GLU A 720 29.74 10.08 -36.32
N LEU A 721 30.01 8.76 -36.28
CA LEU A 721 31.15 8.09 -35.64
C LEU A 721 32.42 8.09 -36.51
N PRO A 722 33.62 8.17 -35.89
CA PRO A 722 34.57 7.08 -36.14
C PRO A 722 35.44 6.60 -34.95
N SER A 723 35.64 5.27 -34.96
CA SER A 723 36.75 4.42 -34.49
C SER A 723 37.45 4.69 -33.15
N CYS A 724 36.75 4.60 -32.01
CA CYS A 724 37.35 4.17 -30.73
C CYS A 724 36.25 4.00 -29.66
N GLU A 725 35.66 2.80 -29.54
CA GLU A 725 34.64 2.47 -28.51
C GLU A 725 35.16 2.65 -27.07
N GLU A 726 36.45 2.40 -26.83
CA GLU A 726 37.01 2.33 -25.48
C GLU A 726 37.20 3.72 -24.82
N GLY A 727 37.59 4.73 -25.58
CA GLY A 727 37.75 6.11 -25.10
C GLY A 727 36.42 6.75 -24.69
N VAL A 728 35.32 6.42 -25.38
CA VAL A 728 33.97 6.90 -25.05
C VAL A 728 33.46 6.29 -23.75
N VAL A 729 33.78 5.02 -23.49
CA VAL A 729 33.43 4.33 -22.23
C VAL A 729 34.21 4.91 -21.05
N LEU A 730 35.50 5.25 -21.24
CA LEU A 730 36.33 5.88 -20.21
C LEU A 730 35.76 7.24 -19.76
N VAL A 731 35.44 8.11 -20.72
CA VAL A 731 34.94 9.47 -20.44
C VAL A 731 33.53 9.42 -19.81
N LYS A 732 32.64 8.54 -20.28
CA LYS A 732 31.31 8.33 -19.66
C LYS A 732 31.40 7.78 -18.24
N THR A 733 32.41 6.96 -17.95
CA THR A 733 32.61 6.39 -16.62
C THR A 733 33.20 7.41 -15.67
N LEU A 734 34.19 8.20 -16.09
CA LEU A 734 34.81 9.24 -15.25
C LEU A 734 33.86 10.39 -14.92
N ASN A 735 33.01 10.82 -15.86
CA ASN A 735 31.98 11.85 -15.64
C ASN A 735 30.87 11.46 -14.64
N ARG A 736 30.78 10.18 -14.25
CA ARG A 736 29.84 9.73 -13.21
C ARG A 736 30.36 9.90 -11.79
N PHE A 737 31.66 10.09 -11.63
CA PHE A 737 32.32 10.10 -10.32
C PHE A 737 33.14 11.36 -10.04
N LEU A 738 33.51 12.11 -11.08
CA LEU A 738 34.29 13.34 -10.97
C LEU A 738 33.53 14.48 -11.65
N ASP A 739 33.45 15.63 -10.98
CA ASP A 739 32.91 16.83 -11.60
C ASP A 739 33.91 17.46 -12.59
N LYS A 740 33.45 18.44 -13.37
CA LYS A 740 34.26 19.13 -14.39
C LYS A 740 35.55 19.75 -13.83
N THR A 741 35.54 20.17 -12.58
CA THR A 741 36.68 20.84 -11.90
C THR A 741 37.71 19.80 -11.45
N GLN A 742 37.24 18.67 -10.93
CA GLN A 742 38.07 17.53 -10.55
C GLN A 742 38.72 16.88 -11.77
N LEU A 743 37.99 16.77 -12.89
CA LEU A 743 38.54 16.32 -14.17
C LEU A 743 39.61 17.26 -14.72
N ALA A 744 39.42 18.58 -14.65
CA ALA A 744 40.43 19.55 -15.09
C ALA A 744 41.71 19.51 -14.24
N GLN A 745 41.58 19.26 -12.93
CA GLN A 745 42.72 19.11 -12.01
C GLN A 745 43.46 17.78 -12.18
N LEU A 746 42.74 16.66 -12.36
CA LEU A 746 43.34 15.33 -12.52
C LEU A 746 44.25 15.25 -13.77
N PHE A 747 43.89 16.00 -14.81
CA PHE A 747 44.55 15.95 -16.12
C PHE A 747 45.35 17.22 -16.47
N ASN A 748 45.54 18.12 -15.50
CA ASN A 748 46.39 19.32 -15.62
C ASN A 748 46.05 20.19 -16.85
N LEU A 749 44.76 20.25 -17.22
CA LEU A 749 44.29 20.95 -18.41
C LEU A 749 44.21 22.45 -18.10
N LYS A 750 45.16 23.23 -18.63
CA LYS A 750 45.17 24.69 -18.51
C LYS A 750 43.99 25.30 -19.25
N GLN A 751 43.21 26.13 -18.57
CA GLN A 751 42.20 26.97 -19.20
C GLN A 751 42.88 28.09 -19.99
N ASP A 752 42.79 28.04 -21.32
CA ASP A 752 43.09 29.18 -22.18
C ASP A 752 41.79 29.83 -22.65
N GLU A 753 41.70 31.13 -22.37
CA GLU A 753 40.59 32.02 -22.74
C GLU A 753 40.60 32.42 -24.24
N LYS A 754 39.38 32.70 -24.75
CA LYS A 754 38.96 33.70 -25.77
C LYS A 754 38.67 33.32 -27.24
N LYS A 755 37.39 33.61 -27.60
CA LYS A 755 36.82 34.32 -28.79
C LYS A 755 36.88 33.57 -30.16
N VAL A 756 35.90 33.62 -31.08
CA VAL A 756 34.96 34.66 -31.58
C VAL A 756 33.69 33.99 -32.18
N GLU A 757 32.62 34.78 -32.21
CA GLU A 757 31.29 34.73 -32.87
C GLU A 757 31.08 33.93 -34.17
N GLU A 758 29.86 33.38 -34.34
CA GLU A 758 28.93 33.65 -35.47
C GLU A 758 27.52 33.10 -35.17
N LYS A 759 26.46 33.89 -35.37
CA LYS A 759 25.04 33.49 -35.29
C LYS A 759 24.60 32.82 -36.60
N PRO A 760 23.72 31.79 -36.59
CA PRO A 760 22.40 32.01 -37.18
C PRO A 760 21.19 31.17 -36.66
N ILE A 761 20.03 31.84 -36.68
CA ILE A 761 18.63 31.37 -36.87
C ILE A 761 17.97 30.57 -35.72
N GLU A 762 17.09 31.26 -34.98
CA GLU A 762 16.16 30.70 -34.00
C GLU A 762 15.07 29.87 -34.71
N GLN A 763 15.04 28.56 -34.47
CA GLN A 763 13.81 27.77 -34.50
C GLN A 763 13.09 27.98 -33.17
N GLU A 764 11.80 28.33 -33.21
CA GLU A 764 11.01 28.43 -31.98
C GLU A 764 10.98 27.06 -31.27
N PRO A 765 11.21 27.00 -29.95
CA PRO A 765 11.18 25.74 -29.19
C PRO A 765 9.79 25.11 -29.26
N GLU A 766 9.75 23.81 -29.60
CA GLU A 766 8.54 23.00 -29.69
C GLU A 766 8.02 22.69 -28.27
N TYR A 767 7.09 23.52 -27.79
CA TYR A 767 6.44 23.33 -26.48
C TYR A 767 5.35 22.26 -26.54
N LEU A 768 5.12 21.57 -25.42
CA LEU A 768 4.01 20.62 -25.29
C LEU A 768 2.66 21.36 -25.26
N GLU A 769 1.67 20.89 -26.04
CA GLU A 769 0.31 21.46 -26.03
C GLU A 769 -0.41 21.27 -24.68
N ASP A 770 -0.17 20.15 -24.00
CA ASP A 770 -0.55 19.88 -22.61
C ASP A 770 0.58 19.09 -21.92
N PRO A 771 1.47 19.74 -21.14
CA PRO A 771 2.52 19.06 -20.41
C PRO A 771 2.01 18.11 -19.31
N GLN A 772 0.74 18.19 -18.90
CA GLN A 772 0.17 17.40 -17.78
C GLN A 772 1.04 17.44 -16.52
N LEU A 773 1.70 18.58 -16.29
CA LEU A 773 2.80 18.71 -15.33
C LEU A 773 2.34 18.36 -13.91
N ALA A 774 1.11 18.75 -13.53
CA ALA A 774 0.54 18.41 -12.23
C ALA A 774 0.37 16.90 -12.01
N SER A 775 -0.02 16.15 -13.05
CA SER A 775 -0.18 14.69 -13.01
C SER A 775 1.17 14.00 -13.02
N ALA A 776 2.08 14.45 -13.88
CA ALA A 776 3.43 13.92 -14.01
C ALA A 776 4.22 14.03 -12.69
N MET A 777 4.18 15.20 -12.04
CA MET A 777 4.83 15.41 -10.76
C MET A 777 4.17 14.59 -9.64
N ARG A 778 2.84 14.45 -9.64
CA ARG A 778 2.13 13.63 -8.65
C ARG A 778 2.52 12.16 -8.74
N GLU A 779 2.61 11.61 -9.96
CA GLU A 779 2.99 10.21 -10.15
C GLU A 779 4.49 10.01 -9.89
N GLY A 780 5.36 10.92 -10.37
CA GLY A 780 6.81 10.85 -10.12
C GLY A 780 7.18 10.90 -8.65
N THR A 781 6.46 11.69 -7.84
CA THR A 781 6.73 11.84 -6.39
C THR A 781 6.05 10.79 -5.52
N LYS A 782 5.22 9.90 -6.07
CA LYS A 782 4.38 8.96 -5.30
C LYS A 782 5.16 8.00 -4.41
N VAL A 783 6.32 7.53 -4.89
CA VAL A 783 7.18 6.59 -4.13
C VAL A 783 7.85 7.31 -2.97
N VAL A 784 8.48 8.46 -3.23
CA VAL A 784 9.16 9.25 -2.20
C VAL A 784 8.17 9.88 -1.21
N HIS A 785 6.97 10.24 -1.64
CA HIS A 785 5.89 10.70 -0.75
C HIS A 785 5.49 9.60 0.25
N ARG A 786 5.33 8.35 -0.19
CA ARG A 786 5.07 7.22 0.72
C ARG A 786 6.26 6.98 1.66
N ALA A 787 7.49 7.08 1.15
CA ALA A 787 8.69 6.94 1.98
C ALA A 787 8.73 8.02 3.08
N ALA A 788 8.44 9.28 2.73
CA ALA A 788 8.36 10.40 3.66
C ALA A 788 7.33 10.15 4.77
N GLU A 789 6.14 9.62 4.44
CA GLU A 789 5.10 9.29 5.43
C GLU A 789 5.49 8.15 6.39
N THR A 790 6.49 7.33 6.03
CA THR A 790 6.93 6.17 6.81
C THR A 790 8.18 6.40 7.65
N SER A 791 8.85 7.56 7.52
CA SER A 791 10.01 7.87 8.37
C SER A 791 9.59 7.99 9.85
N ILE A 792 10.53 7.75 10.76
CA ILE A 792 10.25 7.68 12.21
C ILE A 792 9.78 9.05 12.71
N PHE A 793 10.51 10.11 12.37
CA PHE A 793 10.15 11.48 12.74
C PHE A 793 8.82 11.90 12.12
N THR A 794 8.60 11.68 10.81
CA THR A 794 7.32 12.05 10.16
C THR A 794 6.14 11.31 10.79
N ARG A 795 6.28 10.04 11.17
CA ARG A 795 5.22 9.31 11.89
C ARG A 795 4.93 9.90 13.27
N ARG A 796 5.96 10.22 14.05
CA ARG A 796 5.81 10.91 15.35
C ARG A 796 5.13 12.27 15.16
N PHE A 797 5.63 13.03 14.19
CA PHE A 797 5.12 14.36 13.82
C PHE A 797 3.65 14.33 13.42
N LEU A 798 3.26 13.42 12.51
CA LEU A 798 1.88 13.23 12.10
C LEU A 798 0.98 12.81 13.26
N LYS A 799 1.48 12.04 14.23
CA LYS A 799 0.72 11.66 15.44
C LYS A 799 0.68 12.75 16.51
N GLY A 800 1.46 13.83 16.36
CA GLY A 800 1.64 14.86 17.39
C GLY A 800 2.52 14.40 18.55
N GLU A 801 3.33 13.35 18.36
CA GLU A 801 4.27 12.78 19.35
C GLU A 801 5.64 13.47 19.27
N ILE A 802 5.63 14.80 19.12
CA ILE A 802 6.81 15.66 19.11
C ILE A 802 6.67 16.75 20.18
N ASN A 803 7.78 17.30 20.64
CA ASN A 803 7.82 18.37 21.64
C ASN A 803 7.92 19.77 21.01
N ALA A 804 7.81 20.81 21.84
CA ALA A 804 7.82 22.20 21.38
C ALA A 804 9.16 22.62 20.76
N ASP A 805 10.28 22.07 21.22
CA ASP A 805 11.61 22.37 20.70
C ASP A 805 11.83 21.72 19.32
N GLU A 806 11.37 20.48 19.14
CA GLU A 806 11.35 19.77 17.85
C GLU A 806 10.47 20.53 16.83
N TYR A 807 9.30 21.01 17.24
CA TYR A 807 8.43 21.82 16.37
C TYR A 807 9.04 23.19 16.06
N GLY A 808 9.59 23.89 17.07
CA GLY A 808 10.26 25.16 16.89
C GLY A 808 11.43 25.06 15.91
N ARG A 809 12.21 23.98 15.99
CA ARG A 809 13.29 23.69 15.04
C ARG A 809 12.78 23.39 13.64
N TYR A 810 11.66 22.66 13.51
CA TYR A 810 11.02 22.44 12.21
C TYR A 810 10.61 23.76 11.56
N ILE A 811 9.93 24.64 12.30
CA ILE A 811 9.52 25.97 11.83
C ILE A 811 10.72 26.84 11.48
N ASN A 812 11.80 26.78 12.26
CA ASN A 812 13.06 27.47 11.94
C ASN A 812 13.72 26.94 10.65
N SER A 813 13.67 25.63 10.41
CA SER A 813 14.19 25.04 9.18
C SER A 813 13.36 25.47 7.96
N LEU A 814 12.04 25.49 8.10
CA LEU A 814 11.14 26.00 7.06
C LEU A 814 11.35 27.48 6.77
N TYR A 815 11.65 28.31 7.77
CA TYR A 815 11.91 29.73 7.54
C TYR A 815 12.88 29.96 6.39
N PHE A 816 14.02 29.29 6.40
CA PHE A 816 15.03 29.43 5.36
C PHE A 816 14.53 28.86 4.02
N VAL A 817 13.90 27.69 4.03
CA VAL A 817 13.36 27.07 2.79
C VAL A 817 12.37 28.01 2.11
N TYR A 818 11.38 28.53 2.84
CA TYR A 818 10.38 29.45 2.28
C TYR A 818 10.98 30.80 1.94
N LYS A 819 11.86 31.37 2.78
CA LYS A 819 12.55 32.63 2.47
C LYS A 819 13.25 32.56 1.11
N TYR A 820 14.09 31.56 0.89
CA TYR A 820 14.86 31.45 -0.35
C TYR A 820 13.97 31.06 -1.54
N MET A 821 12.97 30.18 -1.33
CA MET A 821 12.01 29.84 -2.39
C MET A 821 11.20 31.07 -2.83
N GLU A 822 10.71 31.88 -1.88
CA GLU A 822 9.93 33.09 -2.14
C GLU A 822 10.78 34.20 -2.78
N GLU A 823 12.04 34.38 -2.35
CA GLU A 823 13.00 35.30 -2.98
C GLU A 823 13.29 34.89 -4.43
N LEU A 824 13.44 33.59 -4.71
CA LEU A 824 13.62 33.06 -6.07
C LEU A 824 12.35 33.20 -6.91
N LEU A 825 11.16 32.96 -6.33
CA LEU A 825 9.89 33.12 -7.02
C LEU A 825 9.66 34.59 -7.42
N GLU A 826 10.00 35.53 -6.54
CA GLU A 826 9.94 36.97 -6.83
C GLU A 826 11.01 37.38 -7.86
N GLN A 827 12.23 36.85 -7.76
CA GLN A 827 13.31 37.11 -8.71
C GLN A 827 12.95 36.68 -10.13
N TYR A 828 12.30 35.52 -10.28
CA TYR A 828 11.91 34.95 -11.57
C TYR A 828 10.44 35.16 -11.91
N LYS A 829 9.74 36.09 -11.26
CA LYS A 829 8.29 36.31 -11.45
C LYS A 829 7.86 36.61 -12.89
N ASP A 830 8.76 37.15 -13.71
CA ASP A 830 8.50 37.49 -15.12
C ASP A 830 8.86 36.33 -16.07
N HIS A 831 9.43 35.22 -15.57
CA HIS A 831 9.72 34.05 -16.38
C HIS A 831 8.43 33.34 -16.81
N SER A 832 8.33 32.91 -18.07
CA SER A 832 7.11 32.36 -18.67
C SER A 832 6.47 31.18 -17.90
N VAL A 833 7.31 30.37 -17.26
CA VAL A 833 6.89 29.19 -16.48
C VAL A 833 6.75 29.47 -14.97
N VAL A 834 7.41 30.50 -14.43
CA VAL A 834 7.33 30.84 -13.00
C VAL A 834 6.17 31.80 -12.74
N SER A 835 5.94 32.75 -13.64
CA SER A 835 4.82 33.71 -13.58
C SER A 835 3.45 33.05 -13.39
N ILE A 836 3.26 31.85 -13.95
CA ILE A 836 1.99 31.12 -13.87
C ILE A 836 1.68 30.55 -12.47
N ILE A 837 2.69 30.42 -11.60
CA ILE A 837 2.59 29.90 -10.23
C ILE A 837 2.97 30.93 -9.16
N HIS A 838 3.20 32.19 -9.54
CA HIS A 838 3.62 33.24 -8.62
C HIS A 838 2.39 33.87 -7.94
N PHE A 839 2.07 33.40 -6.73
CA PHE A 839 0.93 33.85 -5.92
C PHE A 839 1.37 34.35 -4.53
N PRO A 840 2.09 35.49 -4.46
CA PRO A 840 2.73 35.92 -3.22
C PRO A 840 1.73 36.34 -2.14
N HIS A 841 0.55 36.84 -2.52
CA HIS A 841 -0.47 37.26 -1.56
C HIS A 841 -1.21 36.07 -0.94
N GLU A 842 -1.34 34.99 -1.69
CA GLU A 842 -2.09 33.80 -1.32
C GLU A 842 -1.20 32.77 -0.61
N LEU A 843 0.04 32.58 -1.08
CA LEU A 843 0.87 31.43 -0.71
C LEU A 843 2.09 31.76 0.16
N ASN A 844 2.69 32.95 0.10
CA ASN A 844 3.93 33.20 0.84
C ASN A 844 3.75 32.98 2.35
N ARG A 845 4.69 32.26 2.96
CA ARG A 845 4.69 31.80 4.35
C ARG A 845 5.74 32.47 5.21
N ARG A 846 6.77 33.10 4.63
CA ARG A 846 7.89 33.68 5.40
C ARG A 846 7.43 34.53 6.61
N VAL A 847 6.53 35.50 6.38
CA VAL A 847 6.05 36.39 7.46
C VAL A 847 5.30 35.62 8.54
N ALA A 848 4.49 34.64 8.15
CA ALA A 848 3.75 33.80 9.09
C ALA A 848 4.70 32.91 9.92
N ILE A 849 5.77 32.40 9.30
CA ILE A 849 6.82 31.63 9.99
C ILE A 849 7.60 32.53 10.96
N GLU A 850 7.92 33.77 10.60
CA GLU A 850 8.58 34.72 11.51
C GLU A 850 7.72 34.96 12.77
N GLN A 851 6.39 35.10 12.62
CA GLN A 851 5.45 35.21 13.75
C GLN A 851 5.42 33.95 14.62
N ASP A 852 5.48 32.76 14.02
CA ASP A 852 5.55 31.51 14.77
C ASP A 852 6.89 31.38 15.52
N LEU A 853 8.00 31.82 14.92
CA LEU A 853 9.30 31.87 15.62
C LEU A 853 9.29 32.86 16.80
N GLU A 854 8.66 34.03 16.65
CA GLU A 854 8.47 34.98 17.76
C GLU A 854 7.69 34.33 18.91
N PHE A 855 6.69 33.51 18.59
CA PHE A 855 5.89 32.79 19.57
C PHE A 855 6.71 31.72 20.32
N PHE A 856 7.50 30.90 19.64
CA PHE A 856 8.27 29.82 20.27
C PHE A 856 9.56 30.28 20.97
N TYR A 857 10.19 31.36 20.52
CA TYR A 857 11.52 31.75 21.00
C TYR A 857 11.60 33.16 21.58
N GLY A 858 10.53 33.95 21.45
CA GLY A 858 10.50 35.35 21.85
C GLY A 858 11.17 36.27 20.83
N LYS A 859 10.65 37.51 20.75
CA LYS A 859 11.05 38.51 19.75
C LYS A 859 12.55 38.81 19.73
N ASP A 860 13.19 38.80 20.90
CA ASP A 860 14.60 39.14 21.05
C ASP A 860 15.55 38.08 20.45
N ARG A 861 15.09 36.83 20.30
CA ARG A 861 15.89 35.70 19.79
C ARG A 861 15.66 35.40 18.31
N VAL A 862 14.57 35.89 17.71
CA VAL A 862 14.25 35.60 16.30
C VAL A 862 15.37 36.07 15.37
N ALA A 863 15.95 37.24 15.61
CA ALA A 863 17.04 37.79 14.79
C ALA A 863 18.27 36.87 14.73
N GLU A 864 18.59 36.17 15.83
CA GLU A 864 19.66 35.17 15.87
C GLU A 864 19.27 33.90 15.10
N LEU A 865 18.05 33.41 15.30
CA LEU A 865 17.55 32.17 14.70
C LEU A 865 17.40 32.24 13.19
N ILE A 866 17.19 33.42 12.63
CA ILE A 866 17.05 33.64 11.18
C ILE A 866 18.35 34.09 10.50
N ASP A 867 19.46 34.21 11.23
CA ASP A 867 20.76 34.51 10.65
C ASP A 867 21.22 33.34 9.77
N VAL A 868 21.69 33.63 8.55
CA VAL A 868 22.15 32.61 7.57
C VAL A 868 23.22 31.69 8.15
N LYS A 869 24.01 32.15 9.14
CA LYS A 869 25.03 31.35 9.83
C LYS A 869 24.45 30.20 10.64
N THR A 870 23.20 30.30 11.09
CA THR A 870 22.53 29.28 11.92
C THR A 870 21.86 28.19 11.08
N MET A 871 21.86 28.31 9.74
CA MET A 871 21.37 27.27 8.85
C MET A 871 22.12 25.96 9.07
N THR A 872 21.34 24.89 9.22
CA THR A 872 21.84 23.54 9.38
C THR A 872 22.42 22.98 8.08
N PRO A 873 23.22 21.91 8.14
CA PRO A 873 23.64 21.19 6.94
C PRO A 873 22.50 20.82 6.00
N ALA A 874 21.39 20.26 6.51
CA ALA A 874 20.26 19.85 5.67
C ALA A 874 19.54 21.06 5.06
N VAL A 875 19.36 22.15 5.80
CA VAL A 875 18.76 23.39 5.29
C VAL A 875 19.65 24.04 4.23
N LYS A 876 20.97 24.09 4.45
CA LYS A 876 21.95 24.57 3.45
C LYS A 876 21.88 23.74 2.17
N LYS A 877 21.82 22.42 2.30
CA LYS A 877 21.69 21.50 1.15
C LYS A 877 20.40 21.73 0.38
N TYR A 878 19.28 21.97 1.07
CA TYR A 878 18.01 22.28 0.42
C TYR A 878 18.11 23.61 -0.35
N VAL A 879 18.54 24.68 0.31
CA VAL A 879 18.66 26.00 -0.32
C VAL A 879 19.61 25.96 -1.52
N GLN A 880 20.75 25.28 -1.40
CA GLN A 880 21.68 25.10 -2.52
C GLN A 880 21.03 24.35 -3.68
N ALA A 881 20.30 23.26 -3.41
CA ALA A 881 19.61 22.52 -4.46
C ALA A 881 18.57 23.37 -5.20
N MET A 882 17.81 24.21 -4.50
CA MET A 882 16.88 25.16 -5.14
C MET A 882 17.60 26.17 -6.02
N GLN A 883 18.72 26.73 -5.54
CA GLN A 883 19.53 27.68 -6.29
C GLN A 883 20.17 27.02 -7.53
N ASP A 884 20.68 25.81 -7.40
CA ASP A 884 21.26 25.02 -8.49
C ASP A 884 20.20 24.67 -9.54
N ALA A 885 18.98 24.33 -9.10
CA ALA A 885 17.84 24.09 -9.97
C ALA A 885 17.49 25.34 -10.78
N CYS A 886 17.38 26.50 -10.13
CA CYS A 886 17.14 27.77 -10.82
C CYS A 886 18.28 28.17 -11.76
N ALA A 887 19.53 27.90 -11.39
CA ALA A 887 20.70 28.16 -12.24
C ALA A 887 20.70 27.29 -13.50
N LYS A 888 20.17 26.05 -13.43
CA LYS A 888 19.96 25.18 -14.59
C LYS A 888 18.78 25.66 -15.44
N SER A 889 17.64 25.91 -14.82
CA SER A 889 16.47 26.48 -15.46
C SER A 889 15.49 27.03 -14.41
N PRO A 890 15.06 28.30 -14.50
CA PRO A 890 14.08 28.86 -13.58
C PRO A 890 12.76 28.08 -13.53
N ALA A 891 12.41 27.35 -14.60
CA ALA A 891 11.23 26.50 -14.66
C ALA A 891 11.23 25.39 -13.58
N LEU A 892 12.40 24.94 -13.14
CA LEU A 892 12.53 23.91 -12.10
C LEU A 892 12.03 24.37 -10.73
N LEU A 893 11.87 25.68 -10.52
CA LEU A 893 11.30 26.23 -9.28
C LEU A 893 9.85 25.77 -9.05
N ILE A 894 9.15 25.33 -10.10
CA ILE A 894 7.85 24.65 -10.00
C ILE A 894 7.91 23.46 -9.04
N ALA A 895 8.99 22.67 -9.08
CA ALA A 895 9.14 21.47 -8.27
C ALA A 895 9.08 21.74 -6.77
N HIS A 896 9.79 22.79 -6.34
CA HIS A 896 9.86 23.19 -4.93
C HIS A 896 8.58 23.89 -4.48
N SER A 897 8.04 24.79 -5.31
CA SER A 897 6.76 25.47 -5.05
C SER A 897 5.60 24.49 -4.91
N TYR A 898 5.50 23.53 -5.83
CA TYR A 898 4.50 22.45 -5.80
C TYR A 898 4.60 21.60 -4.54
N SER A 899 5.80 21.10 -4.25
CA SER A 899 6.02 20.14 -3.15
C SER A 899 5.73 20.75 -1.78
N ARG A 900 6.05 22.04 -1.61
CA ARG A 900 5.78 22.79 -0.38
C ARG A 900 4.33 23.25 -0.29
N TYR A 901 3.89 24.16 -1.17
CA TYR A 901 2.59 24.81 -1.02
C TYR A 901 1.39 23.86 -1.14
N LEU A 902 1.39 22.90 -2.07
CA LEU A 902 0.27 21.95 -2.16
C LEU A 902 0.25 20.96 -1.00
N GLY A 903 1.42 20.68 -0.41
CA GLY A 903 1.55 19.91 0.83
C GLY A 903 0.91 20.64 2.01
N ASP A 904 1.19 21.94 2.17
CA ASP A 904 0.66 22.78 3.24
C ASP A 904 -0.87 22.93 3.18
N LEU A 905 -1.41 23.05 1.96
CA LEU A 905 -2.84 23.13 1.67
C LEU A 905 -3.57 21.78 1.74
N SER A 906 -2.83 20.69 1.99
CA SER A 906 -3.40 19.34 2.07
C SER A 906 -3.13 18.72 3.44
N GLY A 907 -1.95 18.15 3.66
CA GLY A 907 -1.58 17.50 4.92
C GLY A 907 -1.42 18.49 6.07
N GLY A 908 -0.95 19.71 5.78
CA GLY A 908 -0.70 20.75 6.79
C GLY A 908 -1.94 21.16 7.58
N GLN A 909 -3.12 21.17 6.96
CA GLN A 909 -4.38 21.54 7.62
C GLN A 909 -4.82 20.52 8.68
N ILE A 910 -4.56 19.23 8.44
CA ILE A 910 -4.83 18.15 9.40
C ILE A 910 -3.84 18.24 10.57
N LEU A 911 -2.58 18.56 10.25
CA LEU A 911 -1.51 18.65 11.22
C LEU A 911 -1.68 19.84 12.17
N SER A 912 -2.06 21.02 11.66
CA SER A 912 -2.34 22.22 12.46
C SER A 912 -3.29 21.92 13.63
N LYS A 913 -4.39 21.20 13.38
CA LYS A 913 -5.34 20.79 14.44
C LYS A 913 -4.72 19.90 15.52
N ARG A 914 -3.78 19.02 15.15
CA ARG A 914 -3.11 18.13 16.10
C ARG A 914 -2.11 18.88 16.96
N LEU A 915 -1.36 19.80 16.36
CA LEU A 915 -0.36 20.61 17.05
C LEU A 915 -0.98 21.56 18.08
N LYS A 916 -2.20 22.06 17.86
CA LYS A 916 -2.96 22.81 18.88
C LYS A 916 -3.07 22.05 20.20
N LYS A 917 -3.30 20.74 20.13
CA LYS A 917 -3.42 19.88 21.32
C LYS A 917 -2.06 19.43 21.85
N SER A 918 -1.16 18.97 20.98
CA SER A 918 0.08 18.33 21.43
C SER A 918 1.18 19.30 21.81
N ILE A 919 1.29 20.44 21.11
CA ILE A 919 2.33 21.46 21.30
C ILE A 919 1.79 22.66 22.07
N LEU A 920 0.67 23.24 21.63
CA LEU A 920 0.10 24.43 22.28
C LEU A 920 -0.73 24.11 23.54
N LYS A 921 -0.98 22.81 23.80
CA LYS A 921 -1.76 22.30 24.94
C LYS A 921 -3.15 22.95 25.08
N LEU A 922 -3.77 23.34 23.98
CA LEU A 922 -5.11 23.93 23.94
C LEU A 922 -6.19 22.83 24.00
N ASP A 923 -7.26 23.08 24.77
CA ASP A 923 -8.47 22.26 24.78
C ASP A 923 -9.45 22.75 23.70
N GLU A 924 -10.11 21.82 22.99
CA GLU A 924 -11.12 22.13 21.97
C GLU A 924 -12.32 22.91 22.52
N ASN A 925 -12.55 22.88 23.83
CA ASN A 925 -13.63 23.60 24.50
C ASN A 925 -13.19 24.99 25.02
N ASP A 926 -11.92 25.36 24.88
CA ASP A 926 -11.41 26.67 25.29
C ASP A 926 -11.72 27.72 24.20
N SER A 927 -12.13 28.92 24.61
CA SER A 927 -12.25 30.10 23.75
C SER A 927 -11.00 30.43 22.94
N SER A 928 -9.83 30.01 23.40
CA SER A 928 -8.53 30.17 22.72
C SER A 928 -8.27 29.10 21.64
N TRP A 929 -9.13 28.08 21.48
CA TRP A 929 -8.95 27.02 20.48
C TRP A 929 -8.84 27.55 19.05
N ASP A 930 -9.55 28.63 18.74
CA ASP A 930 -9.53 29.25 17.42
C ASP A 930 -8.31 30.16 17.18
N THR A 931 -7.37 30.26 18.15
CA THR A 931 -6.12 30.98 17.95
C THR A 931 -5.31 30.42 16.80
N ILE A 932 -4.56 31.32 16.15
CA ILE A 932 -3.58 31.00 15.11
C ILE A 932 -2.15 31.24 15.59
N GLU A 933 -1.95 31.80 16.79
CA GLU A 933 -0.63 32.07 17.34
C GLU A 933 0.16 30.76 17.51
N GLY A 934 1.41 30.75 17.03
CA GLY A 934 2.27 29.56 16.98
C GLY A 934 1.95 28.58 15.85
N LEU A 935 0.91 28.85 15.04
CA LEU A 935 0.50 28.04 13.89
C LEU A 935 0.12 28.93 12.67
N ASN A 936 0.61 30.16 12.61
CA ASN A 936 0.34 31.12 11.54
C ASN A 936 0.75 30.54 10.18
N PHE A 937 1.82 29.74 10.12
CA PHE A 937 2.28 29.03 8.93
C PHE A 937 1.15 28.28 8.21
N TYR A 938 0.26 27.63 8.97
CA TYR A 938 -0.84 26.82 8.43
C TYR A 938 -2.08 27.63 8.06
N HIS A 939 -2.13 28.92 8.40
CA HIS A 939 -3.29 29.77 8.16
C HIS A 939 -3.12 30.59 6.87
N PHE A 940 -4.08 30.46 5.95
CA PHE A 940 -4.04 31.11 4.64
C PHE A 940 -5.23 32.06 4.46
N ASN A 941 -4.98 33.35 4.64
CA ASN A 941 -6.05 34.34 4.82
C ASN A 941 -6.68 34.80 3.50
N ASN A 942 -5.98 34.60 2.38
CA ASN A 942 -6.31 35.19 1.07
C ASN A 942 -6.68 34.16 0.00
N LEU A 943 -6.90 32.88 0.35
CA LEU A 943 -7.15 31.82 -0.63
C LEU A 943 -8.61 31.63 -1.03
N GLY A 944 -9.57 32.12 -0.23
CA GLY A 944 -10.96 31.70 -0.35
C GLY A 944 -11.12 30.18 -0.11
N ASN A 945 -11.69 29.45 -1.07
CA ASN A 945 -11.80 27.99 -0.99
C ASN A 945 -10.47 27.30 -1.37
N GLN A 946 -9.86 26.63 -0.41
CA GLN A 946 -8.58 25.93 -0.58
C GLN A 946 -8.62 24.82 -1.64
N THR A 947 -9.75 24.13 -1.82
CA THR A 947 -9.88 23.06 -2.83
C THR A 947 -9.88 23.64 -4.23
N ASP A 948 -10.62 24.74 -4.42
CA ASP A 948 -10.72 25.43 -5.70
C ASP A 948 -9.37 26.03 -6.09
N PHE A 949 -8.65 26.63 -5.13
CA PHE A 949 -7.31 27.15 -5.39
C PHE A 949 -6.30 26.05 -5.74
N LYS A 950 -6.36 24.88 -5.11
CA LYS A 950 -5.50 23.75 -5.48
C LYS A 950 -5.77 23.24 -6.89
N ASN A 951 -7.03 23.24 -7.32
CA ASN A 951 -7.40 22.86 -8.69
C ASN A 951 -6.91 23.90 -9.68
N PHE A 952 -7.16 25.18 -9.39
CA PHE A 952 -6.65 26.31 -10.16
C PHE A 952 -5.12 26.26 -10.31
N TYR A 953 -4.37 26.06 -9.21
CA TYR A 953 -2.91 25.93 -9.25
C TYR A 953 -2.45 24.79 -10.16
N ARG A 954 -3.13 23.63 -10.16
CA ARG A 954 -2.82 22.49 -11.05
C ARG A 954 -3.14 22.78 -12.51
N GLU A 955 -4.24 23.48 -12.78
CA GLU A 955 -4.59 23.92 -14.14
C GLU A 955 -3.51 24.87 -14.69
N ARG A 956 -2.99 25.77 -13.86
CA ARG A 956 -1.86 26.64 -14.24
C ARG A 956 -0.61 25.84 -14.59
N LEU A 957 -0.25 24.82 -13.80
CA LEU A 957 0.86 23.93 -14.11
C LEU A 957 0.69 23.21 -15.45
N ASN A 958 -0.52 22.75 -15.75
CA ASN A 958 -0.82 22.09 -17.02
C ASN A 958 -0.84 23.07 -18.21
N ALA A 959 -0.90 24.38 -17.96
CA ALA A 959 -0.77 25.42 -18.99
C ALA A 959 0.67 25.94 -19.15
N ALA A 960 1.65 25.34 -18.48
CA ALA A 960 3.05 25.77 -18.54
C ALA A 960 3.66 25.55 -19.93
N LYS A 961 4.33 26.58 -20.46
CA LYS A 961 5.07 26.47 -21.73
C LYS A 961 6.41 25.77 -21.50
N VAL A 962 6.40 24.44 -21.48
CA VAL A 962 7.59 23.60 -21.29
C VAL A 962 7.72 22.57 -22.41
N ASP A 963 8.95 22.26 -22.80
CA ASP A 963 9.25 21.12 -23.66
C ASP A 963 9.36 19.82 -22.85
N GLN A 964 9.50 18.69 -23.54
CA GLN A 964 9.56 17.38 -22.89
C GLN A 964 10.77 17.23 -21.95
N ASN A 965 11.93 17.77 -22.32
CA ASN A 965 13.14 17.72 -21.48
C ASN A 965 12.96 18.52 -20.18
N THR A 966 12.39 19.73 -20.26
CA THR A 966 12.12 20.59 -19.11
C THR A 966 11.07 19.95 -18.20
N ARG A 967 10.02 19.34 -18.78
CA ARG A 967 9.01 18.58 -18.03
C ARG A 967 9.64 17.46 -17.21
N ASP A 968 10.53 16.66 -17.80
CA ASP A 968 11.18 15.55 -17.11
C ASP A 968 12.14 16.03 -16.01
N LEU A 969 12.87 17.12 -16.26
CA LEU A 969 13.70 17.77 -15.24
C LEU A 969 12.86 18.31 -14.07
N ILE A 970 11.69 18.90 -14.32
CA ILE A 970 10.77 19.36 -13.25
C ILE A 970 10.30 18.18 -12.40
N VAL A 971 9.97 17.04 -13.01
CA VAL A 971 9.54 15.83 -12.26
C VAL A 971 10.70 15.28 -11.43
N SER A 972 11.91 15.20 -11.99
CA SER A 972 13.10 14.76 -11.26
C SER A 972 13.42 15.69 -10.09
N GLU A 973 13.34 17.00 -10.30
CA GLU A 973 13.55 17.99 -9.25
C GLU A 973 12.47 17.91 -8.16
N ALA A 974 11.23 17.54 -8.52
CA ALA A 974 10.16 17.33 -7.54
C ALA A 974 10.50 16.14 -6.62
N VAL A 975 11.01 15.04 -7.17
CA VAL A 975 11.48 13.91 -6.36
C VAL A 975 12.60 14.34 -5.41
N GLN A 976 13.59 15.08 -5.91
CA GLN A 976 14.68 15.62 -5.10
C GLN A 976 14.17 16.56 -3.99
N SER A 977 13.18 17.40 -4.27
CA SER A 977 12.52 18.27 -3.28
C SER A 977 11.94 17.45 -2.11
N PHE A 978 11.28 16.33 -2.39
CA PHE A 978 10.77 15.44 -1.34
C PHE A 978 11.89 14.78 -0.53
N GLU A 979 12.98 14.33 -1.15
CA GLU A 979 14.14 13.76 -0.44
C GLU A 979 14.80 14.77 0.50
N LEU A 980 14.91 16.04 0.06
CA LEU A 980 15.43 17.12 0.89
C LEU A 980 14.54 17.40 2.10
N ASN A 981 13.22 17.29 1.95
CA ASN A 981 12.28 17.39 3.08
C ASN A 981 12.45 16.25 4.08
N ILE A 982 12.70 15.02 3.62
CA ILE A 982 13.00 13.87 4.49
C ILE A 982 14.29 14.14 5.27
N ALA A 983 15.34 14.64 4.59
CA ALA A 983 16.61 14.96 5.22
C ALA A 983 16.48 16.04 6.32
N LEU A 984 15.57 17.01 6.16
CA LEU A 984 15.27 17.98 7.24
C LEU A 984 14.70 17.26 8.47
N PHE A 985 13.77 16.33 8.29
CA PHE A 985 13.17 15.59 9.41
C PHE A 985 14.16 14.68 10.11
N ASP A 986 15.03 14.00 9.35
CA ASP A 986 16.06 13.13 9.92
C ASP A 986 17.07 13.94 10.73
N GLU A 987 17.50 15.12 10.24
CA GLU A 987 18.43 15.99 10.97
C GLU A 987 17.78 16.57 12.25
N ILE A 988 16.48 16.89 12.24
CA ILE A 988 15.78 17.33 13.46
C ILE A 988 15.76 16.21 14.50
N GLN A 989 15.53 14.97 14.08
CA GLN A 989 15.57 13.81 14.98
C GLN A 989 16.97 13.63 15.58
N GLU A 990 18.02 13.72 14.76
CA GLU A 990 19.41 13.62 15.23
C GLU A 990 19.76 14.71 16.25
N LEU A 991 19.36 15.95 16.00
CA LEU A 991 19.57 17.07 16.92
C LEU A 991 18.76 16.91 18.21
N SER A 992 17.55 16.36 18.12
CA SER A 992 16.69 16.03 19.27
C SER A 992 17.36 14.98 20.15
N ASP A 993 17.81 13.87 19.55
CA ASP A 993 18.47 12.76 20.26
C ASP A 993 19.82 13.18 20.87
N ALA A 994 20.51 14.14 20.24
CA ALA A 994 21.75 14.71 20.76
C ALA A 994 21.53 15.81 21.82
N GLY A 995 20.29 16.22 22.10
CA GLY A 995 19.98 17.31 23.03
C GLY A 995 20.50 18.68 22.56
N GLN A 996 20.61 18.89 21.25
CA GLN A 996 21.19 20.09 20.62
C GLN A 996 20.14 21.07 20.10
N LEU A 997 18.86 20.84 20.41
CA LEU A 997 17.77 21.75 20.02
C LEU A 997 17.76 23.01 20.90
N ALA A 998 17.43 24.15 20.28
CA ALA A 998 17.21 25.38 21.03
C ALA A 998 15.91 25.27 21.84
N SER A 999 15.98 25.55 23.14
CA SER A 999 14.80 25.56 24.01
C SER A 999 13.84 26.68 23.64
N SER A 1000 12.57 26.31 23.49
CA SER A 1000 11.44 27.21 23.34
C SER A 1000 11.06 27.84 24.68
N VAL A 1001 10.44 29.02 24.64
CA VAL A 1001 9.93 29.73 25.85
C VAL A 1001 8.65 29.11 26.40
N ILE A 1002 8.08 28.13 25.69
CA ILE A 1002 6.90 27.35 26.10
C ILE A 1002 7.41 26.16 26.92
N GLN A 1003 7.69 26.39 28.20
CA GLN A 1003 8.22 25.33 29.07
C GLN A 1003 7.17 24.25 29.40
N PRO A 1004 7.59 22.98 29.59
CA PRO A 1004 6.72 21.93 30.11
C PRO A 1004 6.26 22.28 31.53
N THR A 1005 5.01 21.94 31.87
CA THR A 1005 4.54 21.98 33.25
C THR A 1005 5.37 21.04 34.12
N ILE A 1006 5.72 21.51 35.33
CA ILE A 1006 6.64 20.99 36.38
C ILE A 1006 6.57 19.45 36.69
N GLU A 1007 5.68 18.68 36.09
CA GLU A 1007 5.62 17.22 36.25
C GLU A 1007 6.73 16.45 35.50
N GLU A 1008 7.38 17.04 34.48
CA GLU A 1008 8.40 16.35 33.67
C GLU A 1008 9.86 16.52 34.17
N GLU A 1009 10.18 17.55 34.97
CA GLU A 1009 11.55 17.79 35.45
C GLU A 1009 11.98 16.90 36.65
N ILE A 1010 11.02 16.32 37.39
CA ILE A 1010 11.34 15.51 38.58
C ILE A 1010 12.05 14.18 38.22
N LEU A 1011 12.02 13.74 36.96
CA LEU A 1011 12.65 12.48 36.54
C LEU A 1011 14.13 12.59 36.15
N VAL A 1012 14.70 13.78 35.98
CA VAL A 1012 16.06 13.94 35.42
C VAL A 1012 17.12 14.29 36.48
N GLU A 1013 16.78 14.98 37.57
CA GLU A 1013 17.77 15.44 38.56
C GLU A 1013 18.09 14.46 39.72
N LEU A 1014 17.57 13.24 39.74
CA LEU A 1014 17.83 12.29 40.83
C LEU A 1014 19.09 11.41 40.63
N LYS A 1015 20.02 11.77 39.75
CA LYS A 1015 21.24 10.98 39.50
C LYS A 1015 22.51 11.44 40.20
N GLU A 1016 22.55 12.62 40.85
CA GLU A 1016 23.79 13.08 41.50
C GLU A 1016 23.54 13.69 42.89
N ILE A 1017 23.26 12.85 43.90
CA ILE A 1017 23.54 13.21 45.29
C ILE A 1017 24.17 12.01 45.99
N GLN A 1018 25.46 12.14 46.29
CA GLN A 1018 26.18 11.23 47.19
C GLN A 1018 25.67 11.42 48.62
N VAL A 1019 25.30 10.31 49.27
CA VAL A 1019 24.81 10.30 50.65
C VAL A 1019 25.99 10.10 51.61
N GLU A 1020 26.36 11.13 52.34
CA GLU A 1020 27.05 10.99 53.63
C GLU A 1020 26.01 10.84 54.75
N THR A 1021 26.11 9.73 55.47
CA THR A 1021 25.26 9.37 56.61
C THR A 1021 25.66 10.11 57.88
N THR A 1022 24.71 10.71 58.60
CA THR A 1022 24.82 10.88 60.06
C THR A 1022 23.47 10.80 60.77
N GLU A 1023 23.50 10.08 61.88
CA GLU A 1023 22.39 9.70 62.77
C GLU A 1023 21.94 10.82 63.74
N GLN A 1024 20.78 10.56 64.38
CA GLN A 1024 20.28 11.06 65.68
C GLN A 1024 19.40 12.33 65.71
N ALA A 1025 18.11 12.16 66.08
CA ALA A 1025 17.54 12.69 67.34
C ALA A 1025 16.04 12.33 67.54
N LYS A 1026 15.69 12.08 68.82
CA LYS A 1026 14.38 11.69 69.38
C LYS A 1026 13.35 12.85 69.47
N PRO A 1027 12.03 12.55 69.63
CA PRO A 1027 10.97 13.56 69.63
C PRO A 1027 10.66 14.14 71.02
N LYS A 1028 10.24 15.41 71.09
CA LYS A 1028 9.57 16.02 72.24
C LYS A 1028 8.21 16.59 71.83
N LYS A 1029 7.18 16.24 72.62
CA LYS A 1029 5.80 16.77 72.57
C LYS A 1029 5.72 18.15 73.23
N ASN A 1030 4.85 19.03 72.70
CA ASN A 1030 3.91 19.85 73.49
C ASN A 1030 2.87 20.57 72.59
N GLY A 1031 1.59 20.41 72.92
CA GLY A 1031 0.66 21.55 73.12
C GLY A 1031 -0.17 22.15 71.97
N CYS A 1032 -1.38 21.60 71.80
CA CYS A 1032 -2.69 22.25 71.54
C CYS A 1032 -3.11 22.94 70.21
N SER A 1033 -4.30 22.48 69.80
CA SER A 1033 -5.46 23.11 69.14
C SER A 1033 -5.41 23.54 67.67
N GLY A 1034 -6.05 22.72 66.82
CA GLY A 1034 -6.55 23.08 65.49
C GLY A 1034 -6.94 21.82 64.70
N LEU A 1035 -8.24 21.51 64.63
CA LEU A 1035 -8.77 20.42 63.80
C LEU A 1035 -8.70 20.81 62.31
N GLY A 1036 -7.97 20.04 61.53
CA GLY A 1036 -7.85 20.13 60.07
C GLY A 1036 -6.43 19.76 59.65
N CYS A 1037 -6.27 18.71 58.83
CA CYS A 1037 -5.00 18.16 58.29
C CYS A 1037 -4.34 16.95 59.03
N ILE A 1038 -5.08 15.87 59.28
CA ILE A 1038 -4.47 14.56 59.67
C ILE A 1038 -4.73 13.41 58.66
N GLY A 1039 -5.52 13.63 57.60
CA GLY A 1039 -5.79 12.61 56.57
C GLY A 1039 -4.67 12.39 55.53
N ALA A 1040 -3.91 13.44 55.17
CA ALA A 1040 -2.97 13.38 54.06
C ALA A 1040 -1.55 12.91 54.46
N VAL A 1041 -1.12 13.18 55.69
CA VAL A 1041 0.26 12.87 56.12
C VAL A 1041 0.42 11.38 56.48
N THR A 1042 -0.63 10.74 56.98
CA THR A 1042 -0.58 9.31 57.37
C THR A 1042 -0.56 8.37 56.16
N VAL A 1043 -1.15 8.77 55.03
CA VAL A 1043 -1.14 8.02 53.76
C VAL A 1043 0.19 8.21 53.02
N GLY A 1044 0.77 9.41 53.07
CA GLY A 1044 2.08 9.69 52.45
C GLY A 1044 3.24 8.92 53.10
N VAL A 1045 3.27 8.83 54.44
CA VAL A 1045 4.35 8.12 55.16
C VAL A 1045 4.23 6.59 55.02
N ALA A 1046 3.01 6.05 54.91
CA ALA A 1046 2.80 4.63 54.64
C ALA A 1046 3.15 4.26 53.18
N ALA A 1047 2.83 5.13 52.22
CA ALA A 1047 3.18 4.93 50.81
C ALA A 1047 4.71 5.02 50.57
N LEU A 1048 5.41 5.92 51.27
CA LEU A 1048 6.87 6.01 51.23
C LEU A 1048 7.57 4.81 51.89
N ALA A 1049 7.04 4.30 53.01
CA ALA A 1049 7.58 3.09 53.66
C ALA A 1049 7.36 1.82 52.83
N VAL A 1050 6.21 1.68 52.17
CA VAL A 1050 5.90 0.56 51.26
C VAL A 1050 6.72 0.68 49.96
N GLY A 1051 6.85 1.88 49.40
CA GLY A 1051 7.69 2.16 48.22
C GLY A 1051 9.16 1.86 48.45
N ALA A 1052 9.72 2.27 49.60
CA ALA A 1052 11.10 1.98 49.98
C ALA A 1052 11.34 0.47 50.21
N THR A 1053 10.37 -0.24 50.79
CA THR A 1053 10.46 -1.70 51.03
C THR A 1053 10.35 -2.50 49.72
N ILE A 1054 9.53 -2.03 48.77
CA ILE A 1054 9.41 -2.63 47.42
C ILE A 1054 10.69 -2.37 46.61
N TYR A 1055 11.26 -1.16 46.68
CA TYR A 1055 12.51 -0.82 46.01
C TYR A 1055 13.70 -1.65 46.54
N GLN A 1056 13.83 -1.79 47.87
CA GLN A 1056 14.87 -2.63 48.50
C GLN A 1056 14.73 -4.13 48.18
N ARG A 1057 13.50 -4.65 48.06
CA ARG A 1057 13.27 -6.06 47.72
C ARG A 1057 13.51 -6.38 46.25
N TYR A 1058 13.33 -5.42 45.34
CA TYR A 1058 13.39 -5.66 43.91
C TYR A 1058 14.77 -5.37 43.28
N TYR A 1059 15.60 -4.51 43.89
CA TYR A 1059 16.88 -4.08 43.28
C TYR A 1059 18.17 -4.44 44.03
N LEU A 1060 18.12 -5.04 45.23
CA LEU A 1060 19.31 -5.54 45.95
C LEU A 1060 19.44 -7.08 46.02
N LYS A 1061 18.86 -7.79 45.05
CA LYS A 1061 19.27 -9.16 44.71
C LYS A 1061 19.66 -9.26 43.23
N LYS A 1062 20.81 -8.68 42.92
CA LYS A 1062 21.76 -9.22 41.95
C LYS A 1062 23.06 -9.46 42.68
#